data_AF-A0A5J4K4J3-F1
#
_entry.id   AF-A0A5J4K4J3-F1
#
_cell.length_a   1.000
_cell.length_b   1.000
_cell.length_c   1.000
_cell.angle_alpha   90.00
_cell.angle_beta   90.00
_cell.angle_gamma   90.00
#
_symmetry.space_group_name_H-M   'P 1'
#
loop_
_entity.id
_entity.type
_entity.pdbx_description
1 polymer ?
#
loop_
_entity_poly.entity_id
_entity_poly.type
_entity_poly.pdbx_seq_one_letter_code
_entity_poly.pdbx_strand_id
1 'polypeptide(L)'
;MEEPQHHSGSGSGNVGTGRITSRLDPEGETSAASTSAGPGTAEQQEGAKTVASQDEGLQFVVVEGMQVGRGVARLDPRDIEALGCQPGDIVLISGARTTAARLLPGVPQQRGQRIIQMDSQVRQNSDAGLGERVTVRKARVQRAEKITLLPLTRGAPIQESDLQYIARYLVGLPVVTGDLLRLNLPGTASREFLIISTVPATPSYPSRRSQLEGTAATPLAEQNERAVVEAVIVQPGTVVRAQARGAGRPGGLGRVSYEDIGGLGKELQRIREMIELPLKYPAVFDRLGVEPPKGVLLYGPPGTGKTLIARAVASETNAAFFVINGPEVINKFYGESESRLREVFQEAQRRAPSIIFIDELDALAPRRSEMGGEVERRIVGQLLALMDGMASRGQVVVIGATNQPNALDPALRRPGRFDREIALRVPDLHGRMEILRIHTRDAALADDVDFARLAQLTPGFVGADLEALCREAAMIALRRVLPYIDYQSGYIPFETLVNLNITMADFQAALREIEPSTTREVYVEVSETTWDDIGGQAQAKQLLTEGVEWPLRYPEIYSKAKVEPPRGVLLAGPPGSGKTLLARALANQCNASFISIKGPELLSKWVGESEKGVREIFKRAKQAAPCIIFFDEIDALAPRRGAELDNHVGDRVIAQLLTELDGIEGRTGVIVLAATNRPELIDPALLRPGRFDLIVELTYPDEADRQAIFSVHTRGKPLASDVSLEELAQLTPGRSGADIEAICRRASMLALHDWIEPRLQQVGRVQISEEQQESKATNPVSTATQTAQASGEESRFSIRREHFLRAITEQEERYQSQARLEAERTRRDEARQRLLDLAASYGGLGNVAPQTALQPPVLRGWRLWLARLLGLLPRHSQTGSPPPSA
;
A
#
# COMPACT_ATOMS: atom_id res chain seq x y z
N MET A 1 57.81 -14.55 -35.56
CA MET A 1 58.10 -13.78 -34.35
C MET A 1 57.09 -14.17 -33.27
N GLU A 2 57.45 -14.89 -32.22
CA GLU A 2 58.51 -15.91 -32.14
C GLU A 2 58.23 -16.84 -30.96
N GLU A 3 58.82 -18.04 -31.01
CA GLU A 3 58.73 -19.05 -29.96
C GLU A 3 59.69 -18.70 -28.79
N PRO A 4 59.57 -19.32 -27.61
CA PRO A 4 60.22 -20.63 -27.46
C PRO A 4 59.46 -21.67 -26.59
N GLN A 5 59.90 -22.91 -26.75
CA GLN A 5 59.42 -24.13 -26.08
C GLN A 5 60.19 -24.39 -24.77
N HIS A 6 59.65 -25.23 -23.86
CA HIS A 6 60.25 -26.53 -23.45
C HIS A 6 59.74 -27.10 -22.09
N HIS A 7 59.88 -28.43 -21.94
CA HIS A 7 59.92 -29.24 -20.68
C HIS A 7 58.65 -29.28 -19.79
N SER A 8 57.92 -30.40 -19.66
CA SER A 8 58.22 -31.71 -18.98
C SER A 8 58.28 -31.63 -17.44
N GLY A 9 57.82 -32.60 -16.65
CA GLY A 9 57.23 -33.93 -16.93
C GLY A 9 57.43 -34.90 -15.75
N SER A 10 56.59 -35.95 -15.61
CA SER A 10 56.56 -36.97 -14.51
C SER A 10 56.29 -36.47 -13.07
N GLY A 11 55.82 -37.29 -12.12
CA GLY A 11 55.18 -38.60 -12.25
C GLY A 11 55.57 -39.67 -11.21
N SER A 12 54.68 -39.96 -10.24
CA SER A 12 54.65 -41.20 -9.45
C SER A 12 53.28 -41.40 -8.77
N GLY A 13 52.82 -42.61 -8.43
CA GLY A 13 53.33 -43.93 -8.84
C GLY A 13 53.03 -45.10 -7.89
N ASN A 14 51.81 -45.66 -7.91
CA ASN A 14 51.41 -47.03 -7.48
C ASN A 14 49.88 -47.20 -7.73
N VAL A 15 49.28 -48.26 -8.31
CA VAL A 15 49.52 -49.73 -8.34
C VAL A 15 49.30 -50.37 -6.96
N GLY A 16 48.50 -51.42 -6.71
CA GLY A 16 47.62 -52.37 -7.46
C GLY A 16 47.36 -53.58 -6.51
N THR A 17 46.38 -54.50 -6.56
CA THR A 17 45.50 -55.09 -7.59
C THR A 17 44.42 -56.01 -6.93
N GLY A 18 43.29 -56.31 -7.61
CA GLY A 18 42.39 -57.47 -7.32
C GLY A 18 41.36 -57.32 -6.16
N ARG A 19 40.28 -58.12 -6.07
CA ARG A 19 39.78 -59.24 -6.92
C ARG A 19 38.27 -59.58 -6.66
N ILE A 20 37.52 -59.91 -7.74
CA ILE A 20 36.50 -60.99 -7.88
C ILE A 20 35.03 -60.85 -7.33
N THR A 21 34.06 -60.78 -8.27
CA THR A 21 32.68 -61.38 -8.40
C THR A 21 31.68 -61.39 -7.22
N SER A 22 30.33 -61.32 -7.36
CA SER A 22 29.34 -61.41 -8.49
C SER A 22 28.07 -60.55 -8.11
N ARG A 23 26.85 -60.56 -8.69
CA ARG A 23 26.05 -61.30 -9.72
C ARG A 23 24.91 -60.33 -10.15
N LEU A 24 24.46 -60.16 -11.41
CA LEU A 24 23.59 -61.00 -12.28
C LEU A 24 22.28 -61.47 -11.60
N ASP A 25 21.05 -61.25 -12.11
CA ASP A 25 20.56 -60.61 -13.35
C ASP A 25 19.08 -60.08 -13.23
N PRO A 26 18.54 -59.30 -14.22
CA PRO A 26 17.19 -58.69 -14.19
C PRO A 26 16.17 -59.25 -15.23
N GLU A 27 15.00 -58.57 -15.34
CA GLU A 27 13.95 -58.64 -16.39
C GLU A 27 12.94 -59.83 -16.41
N GLY A 28 11.75 -59.60 -17.01
CA GLY A 28 10.73 -60.62 -17.33
C GLY A 28 9.26 -60.21 -17.05
N GLU A 29 8.42 -60.16 -18.10
CA GLU A 29 6.96 -59.88 -18.00
C GLU A 29 6.06 -61.14 -18.22
N THR A 30 4.74 -60.95 -18.07
CA THR A 30 3.63 -61.70 -18.69
C THR A 30 3.22 -63.13 -18.23
N SER A 31 2.05 -63.16 -17.56
CA SER A 31 0.83 -63.89 -17.98
C SER A 31 0.52 -65.35 -17.57
N ALA A 32 -0.78 -65.55 -17.30
CA ALA A 32 -1.65 -66.70 -17.61
C ALA A 32 -1.55 -68.07 -16.86
N ALA A 33 -2.72 -68.45 -16.28
CA ALA A 33 -3.29 -69.82 -16.17
C ALA A 33 -2.56 -70.89 -15.32
N SER A 34 -3.21 -71.95 -14.81
CA SER A 34 -4.62 -72.17 -14.36
C SER A 34 -4.72 -73.47 -13.54
N THR A 35 -5.83 -73.69 -12.81
CA THR A 35 -6.38 -75.02 -12.41
C THR A 35 -5.43 -76.08 -11.81
N SER A 36 -5.33 -76.26 -10.49
CA SER A 36 -6.30 -76.90 -9.56
C SER A 36 -6.27 -78.44 -9.48
N ALA A 37 -5.81 -78.98 -8.34
CA ALA A 37 -6.19 -80.31 -7.83
C ALA A 37 -5.92 -80.40 -6.30
N GLY A 38 -6.91 -80.88 -5.54
CA GLY A 38 -6.71 -81.52 -4.22
C GLY A 38 -6.93 -83.05 -4.37
N PRO A 39 -7.26 -83.81 -3.30
CA PRO A 39 -7.52 -83.40 -1.91
C PRO A 39 -6.71 -84.22 -0.86
N GLY A 40 -6.94 -83.97 0.44
CA GLY A 40 -6.45 -84.82 1.54
C GLY A 40 -6.86 -84.28 2.92
N THR A 41 -7.59 -85.05 3.72
CA THR A 41 -8.28 -84.58 4.95
C THR A 41 -7.80 -85.26 6.24
N ALA A 42 -7.36 -84.46 7.22
CA ALA A 42 -7.41 -84.67 8.68
C ALA A 42 -6.87 -83.37 9.33
N GLU A 43 -7.65 -82.47 9.93
CA GLU A 43 -8.36 -82.59 11.22
C GLU A 43 -7.47 -82.93 12.43
N GLN A 44 -7.09 -81.90 13.22
CA GLN A 44 -7.61 -81.68 14.59
C GLN A 44 -7.10 -80.36 15.21
N GLN A 45 -7.79 -79.89 16.26
CA GLN A 45 -7.54 -78.66 17.07
C GLN A 45 -7.73 -77.34 16.28
N GLU A 46 -8.82 -76.58 16.46
CA GLU A 46 -9.25 -75.79 17.64
C GLU A 46 -8.32 -74.58 17.94
N GLY A 47 -8.81 -73.33 17.96
CA GLY A 47 -10.19 -72.87 17.73
C GLY A 47 -10.34 -71.33 17.80
N ALA A 48 -11.59 -70.86 17.91
CA ALA A 48 -12.02 -69.47 18.10
C ALA A 48 -11.64 -68.42 17.02
N LYS A 49 -12.64 -68.02 16.21
CA LYS A 49 -12.62 -66.75 15.47
C LYS A 49 -12.92 -65.59 16.43
N THR A 50 -12.15 -64.52 16.38
CA THR A 50 -12.50 -63.22 17.00
C THR A 50 -12.98 -62.25 15.93
N VAL A 51 -14.10 -61.56 16.17
CA VAL A 51 -14.67 -60.59 15.22
C VAL A 51 -13.99 -59.23 15.39
N ALA A 52 -13.52 -58.64 14.30
CA ALA A 52 -12.95 -57.28 14.29
C ALA A 52 -14.06 -56.21 14.38
N SER A 53 -13.84 -55.18 15.20
CA SER A 53 -14.79 -54.09 15.49
C SER A 53 -14.81 -53.00 14.41
N GLN A 54 -16.00 -52.47 14.11
CA GLN A 54 -16.24 -51.51 13.01
C GLN A 54 -16.04 -50.02 13.37
N ASP A 55 -15.23 -49.69 14.39
CA ASP A 55 -15.13 -48.33 14.96
C ASP A 55 -13.80 -47.58 14.65
N GLU A 56 -12.93 -48.11 13.79
CA GLU A 56 -11.67 -47.43 13.42
C GLU A 56 -11.90 -46.32 12.37
N GLY A 57 -11.72 -45.05 12.78
CA GLY A 57 -11.82 -43.88 11.91
C GLY A 57 -10.54 -43.60 11.10
N LEU A 58 -10.69 -43.04 9.90
CA LEU A 58 -9.56 -42.74 9.00
C LEU A 58 -8.90 -41.39 9.32
N GLN A 59 -7.58 -41.30 9.11
CA GLN A 59 -6.79 -40.08 9.32
C GLN A 59 -6.58 -39.30 8.03
N PHE A 60 -6.78 -37.98 8.11
CA PHE A 60 -6.61 -37.03 7.00
C PHE A 60 -5.80 -35.80 7.44
N VAL A 61 -5.10 -35.16 6.51
CA VAL A 61 -4.37 -33.90 6.75
C VAL A 61 -5.27 -32.70 6.43
N VAL A 62 -5.37 -31.73 7.35
CA VAL A 62 -6.23 -30.55 7.21
C VAL A 62 -5.69 -29.57 6.18
N VAL A 63 -6.51 -29.24 5.19
CA VAL A 63 -6.26 -28.25 4.13
C VAL A 63 -7.38 -27.20 4.15
N GLU A 64 -7.09 -26.02 3.62
CA GLU A 64 -8.03 -24.89 3.58
C GLU A 64 -9.24 -25.15 2.64
N GLY A 65 -10.44 -24.82 3.12
CA GLY A 65 -11.69 -24.96 2.37
C GLY A 65 -12.20 -23.64 1.79
N MET A 66 -12.53 -23.63 0.50
CA MET A 66 -12.91 -22.44 -0.27
C MET A 66 -14.34 -21.91 -0.01
N GLN A 67 -15.02 -22.38 1.04
CA GLN A 67 -16.38 -21.99 1.41
C GLN A 67 -16.51 -21.89 2.94
N VAL A 68 -17.08 -20.78 3.42
CA VAL A 68 -17.11 -20.41 4.84
C VAL A 68 -18.54 -20.46 5.40
N GLY A 69 -18.70 -20.94 6.63
CA GLY A 69 -19.92 -20.83 7.45
C GLY A 69 -21.02 -21.87 7.19
N ARG A 70 -20.75 -22.97 6.47
CA ARG A 70 -21.76 -23.99 6.13
C ARG A 70 -21.52 -25.38 6.74
N GLY A 71 -20.53 -25.51 7.63
CA GLY A 71 -20.27 -26.77 8.35
C GLY A 71 -19.89 -27.90 7.39
N VAL A 72 -19.10 -27.57 6.36
CA VAL A 72 -18.73 -28.49 5.27
C VAL A 72 -17.29 -28.96 5.43
N ALA A 73 -17.08 -30.25 5.20
CA ALA A 73 -15.76 -30.83 4.94
C ALA A 73 -15.77 -31.51 3.56
N ARG A 74 -14.64 -31.45 2.83
CA ARG A 74 -14.51 -32.13 1.53
C ARG A 74 -13.40 -33.18 1.53
N LEU A 75 -13.70 -34.33 0.94
CA LEU A 75 -12.83 -35.50 0.79
C LEU A 75 -12.87 -36.02 -0.65
N ASP A 76 -11.87 -36.82 -1.03
CA ASP A 76 -11.91 -37.59 -2.28
C ASP A 76 -13.11 -38.55 -2.27
N PRO A 77 -13.92 -38.67 -3.34
CA PRO A 77 -14.94 -39.72 -3.46
C PRO A 77 -14.47 -41.13 -3.04
N ARG A 78 -13.22 -41.50 -3.32
CA ARG A 78 -12.64 -42.79 -2.90
C ARG A 78 -12.49 -42.92 -1.37
N ASP A 79 -12.12 -41.82 -0.71
CA ASP A 79 -12.01 -41.77 0.75
C ASP A 79 -13.40 -41.71 1.41
N ILE A 80 -14.40 -41.12 0.75
CA ILE A 80 -15.81 -41.13 1.17
C ILE A 80 -16.39 -42.55 1.11
N GLU A 81 -16.12 -43.28 0.02
CA GLU A 81 -16.48 -44.70 -0.11
C GLU A 81 -15.78 -45.57 0.95
N ALA A 82 -14.48 -45.34 1.21
CA ALA A 82 -13.72 -46.03 2.25
C ALA A 82 -14.23 -45.76 3.69
N LEU A 83 -14.86 -44.60 3.93
CA LEU A 83 -15.55 -44.26 5.17
C LEU A 83 -16.96 -44.88 5.29
N GLY A 84 -17.44 -45.64 4.30
CA GLY A 84 -18.81 -46.14 4.27
C GLY A 84 -19.87 -45.02 4.22
N CYS A 85 -19.50 -43.86 3.67
CA CYS A 85 -20.33 -42.67 3.60
C CYS A 85 -20.83 -42.42 2.16
N GLN A 86 -21.92 -41.67 2.03
CA GLN A 86 -22.36 -41.08 0.77
C GLN A 86 -22.12 -39.56 0.77
N PRO A 87 -21.94 -38.92 -0.40
CA PRO A 87 -21.91 -37.46 -0.50
C PRO A 87 -23.17 -36.83 0.11
N GLY A 88 -23.01 -35.99 1.13
CA GLY A 88 -24.10 -35.42 1.92
C GLY A 88 -24.30 -36.05 3.30
N ASP A 89 -23.69 -37.21 3.60
CA ASP A 89 -23.65 -37.76 4.95
C ASP A 89 -22.92 -36.83 5.93
N ILE A 90 -23.22 -36.96 7.22
CA ILE A 90 -22.57 -36.24 8.30
C ILE A 90 -21.51 -37.14 8.96
N VAL A 91 -20.32 -36.58 9.14
CA VAL A 91 -19.19 -37.20 9.83
C VAL A 91 -18.85 -36.46 11.12
N LEU A 92 -18.28 -37.22 12.05
CA LEU A 92 -17.61 -36.71 13.22
C LEU A 92 -16.14 -36.44 12.85
N ILE A 93 -15.64 -35.26 13.22
CA ILE A 93 -14.26 -34.83 13.03
C ILE A 93 -13.66 -34.64 14.42
N SER A 94 -12.57 -35.35 14.70
CA SER A 94 -11.82 -35.24 15.96
C SER A 94 -10.41 -34.72 15.69
N GLY A 95 -10.15 -33.50 16.17
CA GLY A 95 -8.82 -32.93 16.38
C GLY A 95 -8.54 -32.86 17.88
N ALA A 96 -8.08 -31.70 18.38
CA ALA A 96 -8.01 -31.43 19.82
C ALA A 96 -9.41 -31.30 20.47
N ARG A 97 -10.43 -30.95 19.67
CA ARG A 97 -11.86 -31.04 20.00
C ARG A 97 -12.59 -31.88 18.95
N THR A 98 -13.81 -32.30 19.29
CA THR A 98 -14.66 -33.12 18.40
C THR A 98 -15.90 -32.32 18.00
N THR A 99 -16.18 -32.28 16.69
CA THR A 99 -17.28 -31.52 16.06
C THR A 99 -17.89 -32.34 14.91
N ALA A 100 -18.97 -31.86 14.32
CA ALA A 100 -19.67 -32.54 13.22
C ALA A 100 -19.68 -31.68 11.94
N ALA A 101 -19.49 -32.32 10.79
CA ALA A 101 -19.55 -31.66 9.48
C ALA A 101 -20.23 -32.54 8.42
N ARG A 102 -20.80 -31.90 7.40
CA ARG A 102 -21.37 -32.58 6.23
C ARG A 102 -20.29 -32.81 5.18
N LEU A 103 -20.15 -34.05 4.71
CA LEU A 103 -19.25 -34.39 3.62
C LEU A 103 -19.78 -33.91 2.26
N LEU A 104 -18.90 -33.31 1.47
CA LEU A 104 -19.07 -33.06 0.04
C LEU A 104 -17.86 -33.56 -0.75
N PRO A 105 -17.99 -33.85 -2.05
CA PRO A 105 -16.85 -34.31 -2.85
C PRO A 105 -15.80 -33.20 -3.06
N GLY A 106 -14.53 -33.61 -3.04
CA GLY A 106 -13.37 -32.78 -3.29
C GLY A 106 -13.14 -32.45 -4.77
N VAL A 107 -12.45 -31.33 -4.98
CA VAL A 107 -12.13 -30.78 -6.31
C VAL A 107 -11.17 -31.72 -7.07
N PRO A 108 -11.36 -31.94 -8.39
CA PRO A 108 -10.58 -32.94 -9.13
C PRO A 108 -9.04 -32.82 -9.05
N GLN A 109 -8.47 -31.62 -8.95
CA GLN A 109 -7.01 -31.43 -8.89
C GLN A 109 -6.35 -31.93 -7.58
N GLN A 110 -7.12 -32.23 -6.54
CA GLN A 110 -6.62 -32.54 -5.18
C GLN A 110 -6.94 -33.98 -4.72
N ARG A 111 -7.21 -34.88 -5.66
CA ARG A 111 -7.55 -36.29 -5.40
C ARG A 111 -6.33 -37.16 -5.08
N GLY A 112 -6.54 -38.21 -4.30
CA GLY A 112 -5.54 -39.21 -3.94
C GLY A 112 -4.53 -38.84 -2.84
N GLN A 113 -4.66 -37.66 -2.21
CA GLN A 113 -3.64 -37.12 -1.28
C GLN A 113 -3.96 -37.32 0.23
N ARG A 114 -5.08 -37.98 0.59
CA ARG A 114 -5.58 -38.13 1.98
C ARG A 114 -5.66 -36.79 2.75
N ILE A 115 -6.15 -35.76 2.05
CA ILE A 115 -6.38 -34.42 2.59
C ILE A 115 -7.88 -34.17 2.78
N ILE A 116 -8.21 -33.40 3.82
CA ILE A 116 -9.56 -32.95 4.12
C ILE A 116 -9.60 -31.42 4.05
N GLN A 117 -10.38 -30.88 3.12
CA GLN A 117 -10.60 -29.43 3.06
C GLN A 117 -11.65 -29.06 4.10
N MET A 118 -11.32 -28.13 4.99
CA MET A 118 -12.23 -27.66 6.04
C MET A 118 -12.60 -26.19 5.90
N ASP A 119 -13.90 -25.92 6.03
CA ASP A 119 -14.46 -24.62 6.39
C ASP A 119 -13.79 -24.07 7.67
N SER A 120 -13.49 -22.77 7.72
CA SER A 120 -12.80 -22.14 8.85
C SER A 120 -13.57 -22.30 10.17
N GLN A 121 -14.91 -22.37 10.10
CA GLN A 121 -15.75 -22.65 11.27
C GLN A 121 -15.56 -24.08 11.80
N VAL A 122 -15.47 -25.08 10.91
CA VAL A 122 -15.21 -26.48 11.29
C VAL A 122 -13.82 -26.59 11.93
N ARG A 123 -12.82 -25.97 11.30
CA ARG A 123 -11.42 -25.88 11.78
C ARG A 123 -11.34 -25.27 13.18
N GLN A 124 -12.09 -24.19 13.44
CA GLN A 124 -12.20 -23.54 14.75
C GLN A 124 -12.90 -24.43 15.81
N ASN A 125 -13.93 -25.19 15.42
CA ASN A 125 -14.67 -26.06 16.34
C ASN A 125 -13.90 -27.35 16.68
N SER A 126 -13.14 -27.93 15.74
CA SER A 126 -12.22 -29.05 16.00
C SER A 126 -10.92 -28.63 16.71
N ASP A 127 -10.65 -27.32 16.80
CA ASP A 127 -9.41 -26.72 17.34
C ASP A 127 -8.16 -27.35 16.68
N ALA A 128 -8.13 -27.35 15.34
CA ALA A 128 -7.12 -28.03 14.51
C ALA A 128 -6.39 -27.05 13.57
N GLY A 129 -5.07 -27.19 13.43
CA GLY A 129 -4.23 -26.36 12.56
C GLY A 129 -4.24 -26.80 11.09
N LEU A 130 -3.87 -25.88 10.19
CA LEU A 130 -3.55 -26.24 8.80
C LEU A 130 -2.31 -27.16 8.79
N GLY A 131 -2.38 -28.27 8.04
CA GLY A 131 -1.35 -29.31 8.02
C GLY A 131 -1.39 -30.30 9.20
N GLU A 132 -2.27 -30.12 10.18
CA GLU A 132 -2.48 -31.09 11.26
C GLU A 132 -3.22 -32.34 10.78
N ARG A 133 -3.12 -33.45 11.52
CA ARG A 133 -3.87 -34.69 11.24
C ARG A 133 -5.11 -34.78 12.13
N VAL A 134 -6.25 -35.06 11.52
CA VAL A 134 -7.53 -35.29 12.20
C VAL A 134 -8.05 -36.70 11.90
N THR A 135 -8.80 -37.27 12.83
CA THR A 135 -9.57 -38.51 12.59
C THR A 135 -11.00 -38.18 12.18
N VAL A 136 -11.52 -38.94 11.22
CA VAL A 136 -12.87 -38.77 10.66
C VAL A 136 -13.58 -40.11 10.67
N ARG A 137 -14.83 -40.12 11.13
CA ARG A 137 -15.71 -41.30 11.11
C ARG A 137 -17.16 -40.93 10.85
N LYS A 138 -17.98 -41.89 10.42
CA LYS A 138 -19.43 -41.69 10.26
C LYS A 138 -20.07 -41.37 11.62
N ALA A 139 -20.96 -40.39 11.67
CA ALA A 139 -21.64 -39.97 12.90
C ALA A 139 -23.06 -40.55 12.98
N ARG A 140 -23.51 -40.90 14.19
CA ARG A 140 -24.91 -41.26 14.46
C ARG A 140 -25.72 -39.99 14.69
N VAL A 141 -26.50 -39.60 13.67
CA VAL A 141 -27.24 -38.33 13.64
C VAL A 141 -28.74 -38.50 13.85
N GLN A 142 -29.34 -37.61 14.64
CA GLN A 142 -30.79 -37.44 14.76
C GLN A 142 -31.22 -35.99 14.45
N ARG A 143 -32.53 -35.76 14.32
CA ARG A 143 -33.11 -34.43 14.03
C ARG A 143 -33.17 -33.58 15.29
N ALA A 144 -32.93 -32.27 15.17
CA ALA A 144 -33.05 -31.34 16.29
C ALA A 144 -34.52 -31.01 16.57
N GLU A 145 -34.99 -31.29 17.79
CA GLU A 145 -36.26 -30.74 18.30
C GLU A 145 -36.04 -29.31 18.82
N LYS A 146 -34.92 -29.09 19.53
CA LYS A 146 -34.63 -27.82 20.21
C LYS A 146 -33.13 -27.57 20.34
N ILE A 147 -32.72 -26.30 20.22
CA ILE A 147 -31.32 -25.86 20.36
C ILE A 147 -31.27 -24.62 21.24
N THR A 148 -30.33 -24.58 22.19
CA THR A 148 -30.09 -23.43 23.08
C THR A 148 -28.74 -22.77 22.77
N LEU A 149 -28.79 -21.50 22.38
CA LEU A 149 -27.64 -20.67 21.99
C LEU A 149 -27.28 -19.64 23.07
N LEU A 150 -26.00 -19.27 23.14
CA LEU A 150 -25.48 -18.20 23.99
C LEU A 150 -24.67 -17.20 23.15
N PRO A 151 -25.08 -15.93 23.01
CA PRO A 151 -24.24 -14.93 22.36
C PRO A 151 -22.96 -14.71 23.17
N LEU A 152 -21.81 -14.95 22.54
CA LEU A 152 -20.50 -14.63 23.12
C LEU A 152 -20.19 -13.14 22.98
N THR A 153 -20.54 -12.56 21.83
CA THR A 153 -20.33 -11.15 21.47
C THR A 153 -21.35 -10.23 22.17
N ARG A 154 -20.85 -9.20 22.88
CA ARG A 154 -21.68 -8.10 23.41
C ARG A 154 -22.32 -7.33 22.25
N GLY A 155 -23.58 -6.92 22.42
CA GLY A 155 -24.37 -6.21 21.42
C GLY A 155 -25.83 -6.13 21.87
N ALA A 156 -26.71 -5.59 21.02
CA ALA A 156 -28.13 -5.45 21.31
C ALA A 156 -28.80 -6.78 21.75
N PRO A 157 -29.86 -6.73 22.59
CA PRO A 157 -30.63 -7.90 22.96
C PRO A 157 -31.27 -8.53 21.71
N ILE A 158 -31.12 -9.85 21.59
CA ILE A 158 -31.57 -10.63 20.43
C ILE A 158 -33.09 -10.56 20.33
N GLN A 159 -33.60 -10.09 19.20
CA GLN A 159 -35.04 -9.98 18.93
C GLN A 159 -35.60 -11.29 18.33
N GLU A 160 -36.93 -11.43 18.31
CA GLU A 160 -37.59 -12.58 17.69
C GLU A 160 -37.35 -12.66 16.17
N SER A 161 -37.16 -11.52 15.50
CA SER A 161 -36.70 -11.43 14.11
C SER A 161 -35.35 -12.13 13.89
N ASP A 162 -34.42 -11.91 14.82
CA ASP A 162 -33.05 -12.40 14.74
C ASP A 162 -33.06 -13.91 14.97
N LEU A 163 -33.88 -14.39 15.91
CA LEU A 163 -34.09 -15.82 16.15
C LEU A 163 -34.68 -16.52 14.91
N GLN A 164 -35.59 -15.88 14.18
CA GLN A 164 -36.11 -16.42 12.91
C GLN A 164 -35.04 -16.45 11.81
N TYR A 165 -34.19 -15.42 11.71
CA TYR A 165 -33.06 -15.39 10.76
C TYR A 165 -32.02 -16.49 11.08
N ILE A 166 -31.62 -16.59 12.35
CA ILE A 166 -30.72 -17.64 12.87
C ILE A 166 -31.31 -19.02 12.59
N ALA A 167 -32.60 -19.24 12.89
CA ALA A 167 -33.25 -20.51 12.62
C ALA A 167 -33.22 -20.89 11.13
N ARG A 168 -33.44 -19.94 10.20
CA ARG A 168 -33.29 -20.17 8.75
C ARG A 168 -31.86 -20.52 8.34
N TYR A 169 -30.85 -19.84 8.90
CA TYR A 169 -29.45 -20.12 8.60
C TYR A 169 -29.01 -21.51 9.06
N LEU A 170 -29.50 -21.95 10.23
CA LEU A 170 -29.10 -23.23 10.83
C LEU A 170 -29.70 -24.45 10.11
N VAL A 171 -30.77 -24.32 9.31
CA VAL A 171 -31.40 -25.45 8.61
C VAL A 171 -30.38 -26.22 7.76
N GLY A 172 -30.23 -27.52 8.05
CA GLY A 172 -29.30 -28.41 7.35
C GLY A 172 -27.84 -28.27 7.79
N LEU A 173 -27.54 -27.56 8.87
CA LEU A 173 -26.25 -27.61 9.56
C LEU A 173 -26.24 -28.81 10.54
N PRO A 174 -25.17 -29.61 10.60
CA PRO A 174 -24.89 -30.48 11.73
C PRO A 174 -24.36 -29.67 12.92
N VAL A 175 -24.70 -30.06 14.15
CA VAL A 175 -24.29 -29.39 15.39
C VAL A 175 -24.04 -30.36 16.56
N VAL A 176 -23.10 -29.99 17.44
CA VAL A 176 -22.74 -30.65 18.69
C VAL A 176 -22.73 -29.63 19.85
N THR A 177 -22.99 -30.07 21.08
CA THR A 177 -22.86 -29.21 22.28
C THR A 177 -21.42 -28.72 22.49
N GLY A 178 -21.25 -27.41 22.58
CA GLY A 178 -19.95 -26.75 22.68
C GLY A 178 -19.29 -26.35 21.35
N ASP A 179 -20.00 -26.48 20.22
CA ASP A 179 -19.64 -25.83 18.95
C ASP A 179 -19.88 -24.31 19.01
N LEU A 180 -19.04 -23.57 18.27
CA LEU A 180 -19.18 -22.13 18.03
C LEU A 180 -19.77 -21.87 16.64
N LEU A 181 -20.68 -20.90 16.57
CA LEU A 181 -21.40 -20.47 15.39
C LEU A 181 -21.12 -18.98 15.14
N ARG A 182 -20.40 -18.65 14.06
CA ARG A 182 -20.18 -17.26 13.63
C ARG A 182 -21.24 -16.90 12.60
N LEU A 183 -22.14 -15.99 12.94
CA LEU A 183 -23.31 -15.63 12.12
C LEU A 183 -23.33 -14.13 11.81
N ASN A 184 -23.41 -13.81 10.52
CA ASN A 184 -23.63 -12.44 10.04
C ASN A 184 -25.14 -12.16 10.11
N LEU A 185 -25.56 -11.33 11.08
CA LEU A 185 -26.96 -10.90 11.19
C LEU A 185 -27.18 -9.65 10.32
N PRO A 186 -28.35 -9.48 9.69
CA PRO A 186 -28.65 -8.27 8.94
C PRO A 186 -28.56 -7.04 9.86
N GLY A 187 -27.85 -6.00 9.41
CA GLY A 187 -27.70 -4.73 10.12
C GLY A 187 -26.75 -4.74 11.35
N THR A 188 -26.06 -5.85 11.67
CA THR A 188 -25.03 -5.87 12.73
C THR A 188 -23.82 -6.72 12.36
N ALA A 189 -22.65 -6.34 12.88
CA ALA A 189 -21.42 -7.11 12.66
C ALA A 189 -21.55 -8.57 13.13
N SER A 190 -20.82 -9.46 12.45
CA SER A 190 -20.69 -10.90 12.75
C SER A 190 -20.73 -11.23 14.25
N ARG A 191 -21.77 -11.92 14.72
CA ARG A 191 -21.91 -12.36 16.12
C ARG A 191 -21.53 -13.83 16.29
N GLU A 192 -20.81 -14.12 17.36
CA GLU A 192 -20.48 -15.48 17.78
C GLU A 192 -21.52 -16.02 18.78
N PHE A 193 -21.98 -17.25 18.57
CA PHE A 193 -22.90 -17.97 19.45
C PHE A 193 -22.30 -19.33 19.84
N LEU A 194 -22.36 -19.68 21.12
CA LEU A 194 -22.00 -21.00 21.63
C LEU A 194 -23.26 -21.86 21.78
N ILE A 195 -23.21 -23.12 21.35
CA ILE A 195 -24.30 -24.08 21.59
C ILE A 195 -24.17 -24.65 23.01
N ILE A 196 -25.10 -24.28 23.91
CA ILE A 196 -25.13 -24.83 25.29
C ILE A 196 -25.73 -26.24 25.28
N SER A 197 -26.88 -26.43 24.63
CA SER A 197 -27.63 -27.68 24.69
C SER A 197 -28.44 -27.95 23.43
N THR A 198 -28.53 -29.23 23.08
CA THR A 198 -29.37 -29.78 22.01
C THR A 198 -30.42 -30.72 22.59
N VAL A 199 -31.54 -30.89 21.89
CA VAL A 199 -32.51 -31.98 22.13
C VAL A 199 -32.68 -32.73 20.80
N PRO A 200 -32.35 -34.04 20.72
CA PRO A 200 -31.73 -34.86 21.77
C PRO A 200 -30.32 -34.36 22.18
N ALA A 201 -29.88 -34.75 23.38
CA ALA A 201 -28.61 -34.28 23.95
C ALA A 201 -27.40 -34.97 23.28
N THR A 202 -26.49 -34.16 22.76
CA THR A 202 -25.19 -34.59 22.22
C THR A 202 -24.09 -34.52 23.30
N PRO A 203 -23.03 -35.35 23.21
CA PRO A 203 -21.93 -35.34 24.18
C PRO A 203 -21.13 -34.04 24.12
N SER A 204 -21.04 -33.33 25.25
CA SER A 204 -20.27 -32.08 25.34
C SER A 204 -18.80 -32.35 25.64
N TYR A 205 -17.90 -32.02 24.70
CA TYR A 205 -16.46 -32.25 24.86
C TYR A 205 -15.78 -31.08 25.61
N PRO A 206 -15.24 -31.30 26.84
CA PRO A 206 -14.64 -30.24 27.65
C PRO A 206 -13.27 -29.82 27.11
N SER A 207 -13.05 -28.52 26.97
CA SER A 207 -11.76 -27.96 26.54
C SER A 207 -10.70 -28.05 27.64
N ARG A 208 -9.50 -28.57 27.33
CA ARG A 208 -8.37 -28.72 28.28
C ARG A 208 -8.02 -27.44 29.08
N ARG A 209 -8.32 -26.24 28.56
CA ARG A 209 -8.10 -24.97 29.28
C ARG A 209 -8.88 -24.84 30.60
N SER A 210 -9.98 -25.58 30.79
CA SER A 210 -10.86 -25.40 31.96
C SER A 210 -10.26 -25.85 33.31
N GLN A 211 -9.07 -26.44 33.34
CA GLN A 211 -8.38 -26.84 34.57
C GLN A 211 -7.33 -25.83 35.07
N LEU A 212 -7.06 -24.74 34.34
CA LEU A 212 -6.01 -23.76 34.70
C LEU A 212 -6.53 -22.42 35.24
N GLU A 213 -7.83 -22.12 35.11
CA GLU A 213 -8.43 -20.89 35.64
C GLU A 213 -9.42 -21.19 36.76
N GLY A 214 -8.93 -21.15 38.01
CA GLY A 214 -9.70 -21.40 39.23
C GLY A 214 -10.79 -20.34 39.47
N THR A 215 -11.96 -20.53 38.84
CA THR A 215 -13.19 -19.78 39.13
C THR A 215 -14.34 -20.76 39.34
N ALA A 216 -15.30 -20.39 40.21
CA ALA A 216 -16.25 -21.34 40.78
C ALA A 216 -17.11 -22.04 39.71
N ALA A 217 -17.15 -23.37 39.79
CA ALA A 217 -17.95 -24.19 38.89
C ALA A 217 -19.44 -23.98 39.14
N THR A 218 -20.13 -23.30 38.22
CA THR A 218 -21.55 -23.53 38.01
C THR A 218 -21.72 -25.01 37.60
N PRO A 219 -22.56 -25.82 38.28
CA PRO A 219 -22.65 -27.24 37.99
C PRO A 219 -23.25 -27.47 36.60
N LEU A 220 -22.38 -27.75 35.62
CA LEU A 220 -22.77 -28.33 34.34
C LEU A 220 -23.23 -29.77 34.58
N ALA A 221 -24.28 -30.17 33.85
CA ALA A 221 -25.07 -31.36 34.18
C ALA A 221 -24.28 -32.67 34.15
N GLU A 222 -24.78 -33.64 34.91
CA GLU A 222 -24.12 -34.91 35.22
C GLU A 222 -23.79 -35.77 33.98
N GLN A 223 -22.81 -36.66 34.16
CA GLN A 223 -22.25 -37.51 33.11
C GLN A 223 -23.27 -38.55 32.60
N ASN A 224 -23.96 -38.22 31.51
CA ASN A 224 -24.84 -39.16 30.82
C ASN A 224 -24.03 -40.14 29.94
N GLU A 225 -23.57 -41.25 30.52
CA GLU A 225 -22.80 -42.32 29.87
C GLU A 225 -23.56 -43.10 28.75
N ARG A 226 -24.72 -42.61 28.28
CA ARG A 226 -25.52 -43.23 27.21
C ARG A 226 -26.06 -42.21 26.20
N ALA A 227 -25.21 -41.31 25.72
CA ALA A 227 -25.50 -40.51 24.53
C ALA A 227 -25.53 -41.41 23.27
N VAL A 228 -26.71 -41.92 22.92
CA VAL A 228 -26.94 -42.74 21.70
C VAL A 228 -26.85 -41.89 20.41
N VAL A 229 -26.81 -40.56 20.56
CA VAL A 229 -26.76 -39.56 19.48
C VAL A 229 -25.47 -38.75 19.62
N GLU A 230 -24.70 -38.67 18.55
CA GLU A 230 -23.35 -38.08 18.56
C GLU A 230 -23.36 -36.65 18.00
N ALA A 231 -24.17 -36.42 16.98
CA ALA A 231 -24.41 -35.12 16.37
C ALA A 231 -25.90 -34.99 16.02
N VAL A 232 -26.37 -33.75 15.85
CA VAL A 232 -27.78 -33.47 15.56
C VAL A 232 -27.88 -32.55 14.33
N ILE A 233 -28.82 -32.81 13.42
CA ILE A 233 -29.08 -31.96 12.25
C ILE A 233 -30.31 -31.08 12.48
N VAL A 234 -30.18 -29.79 12.22
CA VAL A 234 -31.30 -28.82 12.31
C VAL A 234 -32.22 -28.97 11.09
N GLN A 235 -33.53 -28.96 11.31
CA GLN A 235 -34.54 -29.05 10.23
C GLN A 235 -35.60 -27.95 10.36
N PRO A 236 -36.38 -27.66 9.30
CA PRO A 236 -37.51 -26.74 9.39
C PRO A 236 -38.51 -27.23 10.45
N GLY A 237 -38.62 -26.49 11.56
CA GLY A 237 -39.41 -26.86 12.74
C GLY A 237 -38.63 -26.96 14.05
N THR A 238 -37.29 -26.98 14.03
CA THR A 238 -36.46 -26.97 15.25
C THR A 238 -36.67 -25.67 16.06
N VAL A 239 -36.93 -25.80 17.37
CA VAL A 239 -37.10 -24.66 18.28
C VAL A 239 -35.76 -24.10 18.73
N VAL A 240 -35.34 -22.98 18.15
CA VAL A 240 -34.14 -22.23 18.60
C VAL A 240 -34.51 -21.30 19.76
N ARG A 241 -33.71 -21.31 20.84
CA ARG A 241 -33.76 -20.31 21.92
C ARG A 241 -32.39 -19.72 22.17
N ALA A 242 -32.31 -18.42 22.46
CA ALA A 242 -31.11 -17.79 23.00
C ALA A 242 -31.26 -17.55 24.52
N GLN A 243 -30.18 -17.73 25.28
CA GLN A 243 -30.10 -17.25 26.67
C GLN A 243 -29.38 -15.90 26.72
N ALA A 244 -29.94 -14.94 27.46
CA ALA A 244 -29.26 -13.68 27.75
C ALA A 244 -28.07 -13.93 28.68
N ARG A 245 -26.87 -13.47 28.29
CA ARG A 245 -25.63 -13.70 29.04
C ARG A 245 -25.53 -12.71 30.20
N GLY A 246 -25.59 -13.20 31.44
CA GLY A 246 -25.21 -12.43 32.63
C GLY A 246 -23.77 -11.90 32.49
N ALA A 247 -23.49 -10.74 33.10
CA ALA A 247 -22.28 -9.95 32.84
C ALA A 247 -20.95 -10.60 33.31
N GLY A 248 -20.45 -11.57 32.54
CA GLY A 248 -19.14 -12.19 32.70
C GLY A 248 -17.99 -11.38 32.09
N ARG A 249 -16.78 -11.64 32.57
CA ARG A 249 -15.52 -10.91 32.29
C ARG A 249 -15.25 -10.62 30.80
N PRO A 250 -14.70 -9.45 30.45
CA PRO A 250 -14.14 -9.20 29.12
C PRO A 250 -12.80 -9.94 28.97
N GLY A 251 -12.63 -10.68 27.87
CA GLY A 251 -11.41 -11.46 27.62
C GLY A 251 -11.28 -12.00 26.19
N GLY A 252 -12.06 -11.45 25.25
CA GLY A 252 -12.12 -11.87 23.85
C GLY A 252 -12.13 -10.67 22.93
N LEU A 253 -10.97 -10.00 22.79
CA LEU A 253 -10.67 -9.30 21.55
C LEU A 253 -10.49 -10.38 20.47
N GLY A 254 -10.99 -10.13 19.25
CA GLY A 254 -10.96 -11.11 18.18
C GLY A 254 -9.55 -11.67 17.92
N ARG A 255 -9.44 -12.98 17.71
CA ARG A 255 -8.21 -13.60 17.23
C ARG A 255 -7.93 -13.06 15.83
N VAL A 256 -6.94 -12.17 15.72
CA VAL A 256 -6.45 -11.64 14.44
C VAL A 256 -5.75 -12.79 13.72
N SER A 257 -6.15 -13.05 12.48
CA SER A 257 -5.62 -14.10 11.62
C SER A 257 -4.63 -13.53 10.60
N TYR A 258 -3.95 -14.38 9.84
CA TYR A 258 -3.22 -13.91 8.67
C TYR A 258 -4.10 -13.38 7.53
N GLU A 259 -5.41 -13.65 7.51
CA GLU A 259 -6.34 -13.07 6.51
C GLU A 259 -6.58 -11.58 6.73
N ASP A 260 -6.37 -11.08 7.95
CA ASP A 260 -6.66 -9.70 8.34
C ASP A 260 -5.48 -8.74 8.04
N ILE A 261 -4.46 -9.22 7.30
CA ILE A 261 -3.24 -8.47 6.94
C ILE A 261 -3.06 -8.49 5.41
N GLY A 262 -3.33 -7.37 4.75
CA GLY A 262 -3.11 -7.18 3.31
C GLY A 262 -1.75 -6.56 2.96
N GLY A 263 -1.30 -6.76 1.73
CA GLY A 263 -0.21 -6.04 1.07
C GLY A 263 1.23 -6.39 1.47
N LEU A 264 1.44 -7.13 2.56
CA LEU A 264 2.77 -7.38 3.15
C LEU A 264 3.25 -8.83 2.97
N GLY A 265 2.86 -9.50 1.87
CA GLY A 265 3.11 -10.95 1.69
C GLY A 265 4.58 -11.38 1.78
N LYS A 266 5.53 -10.58 1.26
CA LYS A 266 6.97 -10.88 1.28
C LYS A 266 7.56 -10.72 2.68
N GLU A 267 7.14 -9.69 3.39
CA GLU A 267 7.52 -9.38 4.76
C GLU A 267 6.92 -10.41 5.73
N LEU A 268 5.66 -10.78 5.53
CA LEU A 268 4.95 -11.78 6.31
C LEU A 268 5.55 -13.19 6.15
N GLN A 269 5.93 -13.59 4.92
CA GLN A 269 6.66 -14.85 4.71
C GLN A 269 7.96 -14.90 5.53
N ARG A 270 8.76 -13.83 5.47
CA ARG A 270 10.00 -13.72 6.26
C ARG A 270 9.73 -13.82 7.77
N ILE A 271 8.65 -13.22 8.26
CA ILE A 271 8.25 -13.28 9.67
C ILE A 271 7.82 -14.71 10.05
N ARG A 272 7.09 -15.43 9.20
CA ARG A 272 6.79 -16.87 9.41
C ARG A 272 8.07 -17.70 9.48
N GLU A 273 8.99 -17.53 8.53
CA GLU A 273 10.28 -18.24 8.51
C GLU A 273 11.11 -17.99 9.78
N MET A 274 11.05 -16.79 10.35
CA MET A 274 11.84 -16.41 11.55
C MET A 274 11.16 -16.68 12.89
N ILE A 275 9.83 -16.79 12.96
CA ILE A 275 9.08 -16.91 14.24
C ILE A 275 8.24 -18.19 14.29
N GLU A 276 7.61 -18.60 13.20
CA GLU A 276 6.77 -19.80 13.17
C GLU A 276 7.60 -21.08 13.13
N LEU A 277 8.70 -21.11 12.36
CA LEU A 277 9.57 -22.30 12.28
C LEU A 277 10.25 -22.65 13.62
N PRO A 278 10.87 -21.71 14.38
CA PRO A 278 11.46 -22.04 15.68
C PRO A 278 10.44 -22.50 16.73
N LEU A 279 9.22 -21.95 16.70
CA LEU A 279 8.18 -22.27 17.68
C LEU A 279 7.47 -23.60 17.37
N LYS A 280 7.19 -23.89 16.09
CA LYS A 280 6.51 -25.15 15.68
C LYS A 280 7.47 -26.32 15.48
N TYR A 281 8.73 -26.08 15.06
CA TYR A 281 9.68 -27.14 14.71
C TYR A 281 11.12 -26.94 15.29
N PRO A 282 11.30 -26.84 16.63
CA PRO A 282 12.63 -26.65 17.25
C PRO A 282 13.70 -27.65 16.79
N ALA A 283 13.31 -28.93 16.65
CA ALA A 283 14.21 -30.03 16.28
C ALA A 283 14.88 -29.86 14.90
N VAL A 284 14.36 -28.98 14.03
CA VAL A 284 15.03 -28.63 12.76
C VAL A 284 16.26 -27.76 13.03
N PHE A 285 16.16 -26.80 13.94
CA PHE A 285 17.26 -25.93 14.34
C PHE A 285 18.32 -26.70 15.14
N ASP A 286 17.89 -27.56 16.08
CA ASP A 286 18.78 -28.45 16.84
C ASP A 286 19.63 -29.35 15.90
N ARG A 287 19.01 -29.89 14.84
CA ARG A 287 19.68 -30.78 13.87
C ARG A 287 20.58 -30.04 12.88
N LEU A 288 20.27 -28.77 12.56
CA LEU A 288 21.10 -27.92 11.71
C LEU A 288 22.24 -27.24 12.48
N GLY A 289 22.19 -27.21 13.83
CA GLY A 289 23.19 -26.53 14.65
C GLY A 289 23.12 -25.00 14.58
N VAL A 290 21.96 -24.45 14.22
CA VAL A 290 21.74 -23.00 14.03
C VAL A 290 20.87 -22.47 15.16
N GLU A 291 21.35 -21.48 15.92
CA GLU A 291 20.50 -20.82 16.91
C GLU A 291 19.36 -20.02 16.22
N PRO A 292 18.11 -20.09 16.71
CA PRO A 292 17.03 -19.25 16.22
C PRO A 292 17.26 -17.77 16.60
N PRO A 293 16.80 -16.81 15.78
CA PRO A 293 16.99 -15.38 16.05
C PRO A 293 16.26 -14.97 17.34
N LYS A 294 16.96 -14.28 18.25
CA LYS A 294 16.40 -13.90 19.57
C LYS A 294 15.45 -12.71 19.46
N GLY A 295 15.71 -11.81 18.51
CA GLY A 295 14.98 -10.57 18.32
C GLY A 295 14.74 -10.22 16.85
N VAL A 296 13.51 -9.81 16.55
CA VAL A 296 13.09 -9.27 15.24
C VAL A 296 12.67 -7.80 15.40
N LEU A 297 13.26 -6.90 14.62
CA LEU A 297 12.97 -5.46 14.64
C LEU A 297 12.13 -5.05 13.42
N LEU A 298 10.86 -4.72 13.65
CA LEU A 298 9.94 -4.20 12.65
C LEU A 298 10.07 -2.67 12.57
N TYR A 299 10.39 -2.14 11.39
CA TYR A 299 10.51 -0.68 11.18
C TYR A 299 9.81 -0.21 9.90
N GLY A 300 9.55 1.09 9.79
CA GLY A 300 8.79 1.69 8.69
C GLY A 300 7.94 2.88 9.18
N PRO A 301 7.15 3.52 8.31
CA PRO A 301 6.25 4.60 8.72
C PRO A 301 5.17 4.12 9.71
N PRO A 302 4.55 5.02 10.50
CA PRO A 302 3.41 4.70 11.35
C PRO A 302 2.21 4.24 10.51
N GLY A 303 1.24 3.55 11.12
CA GLY A 303 0.05 3.06 10.41
C GLY A 303 0.26 1.83 9.50
N THR A 304 1.48 1.30 9.39
CA THR A 304 1.85 0.10 8.61
C THR A 304 1.43 -1.24 9.23
N GLY A 305 0.72 -1.25 10.36
CA GLY A 305 0.20 -2.48 10.97
C GLY A 305 1.20 -3.34 11.76
N LYS A 306 2.37 -2.82 12.15
CA LYS A 306 3.38 -3.52 12.98
C LYS A 306 2.76 -4.31 14.14
N THR A 307 1.92 -3.62 14.92
CA THR A 307 1.19 -4.14 16.09
C THR A 307 0.16 -5.23 15.73
N LEU A 308 -0.44 -5.16 14.53
CA LEU A 308 -1.38 -6.18 14.01
C LEU A 308 -0.63 -7.45 13.59
N ILE A 309 0.51 -7.30 12.91
CA ILE A 309 1.35 -8.42 12.47
C ILE A 309 1.84 -9.23 13.68
N ALA A 310 2.34 -8.57 14.73
CA ALA A 310 2.76 -9.24 15.95
C ALA A 310 1.60 -10.01 16.64
N ARG A 311 0.38 -9.44 16.64
CA ARG A 311 -0.83 -10.07 17.20
C ARG A 311 -1.31 -11.27 16.37
N ALA A 312 -1.24 -11.20 15.04
CA ALA A 312 -1.59 -12.30 14.16
C ALA A 312 -0.60 -13.48 14.31
N VAL A 313 0.71 -13.20 14.25
CA VAL A 313 1.75 -14.23 14.41
C VAL A 313 1.62 -14.95 15.76
N ALA A 314 1.34 -14.24 16.85
CA ALA A 314 1.09 -14.86 18.15
C ALA A 314 -0.19 -15.69 18.21
N SER A 315 -1.25 -15.27 17.51
CA SER A 315 -2.51 -16.01 17.40
C SER A 315 -2.35 -17.31 16.59
N GLU A 316 -1.60 -17.27 15.50
CA GLU A 316 -1.35 -18.37 14.54
C GLU A 316 -0.26 -19.37 14.98
N THR A 317 0.62 -18.94 15.90
CA THR A 317 1.54 -19.81 16.65
C THR A 317 0.94 -20.32 17.97
N ASN A 318 -0.21 -19.79 18.39
CA ASN A 318 -0.89 -20.05 19.67
C ASN A 318 0.03 -19.83 20.90
N ALA A 319 1.03 -18.96 20.76
CA ALA A 319 2.02 -18.63 21.79
C ALA A 319 1.46 -17.62 22.81
N ALA A 320 2.03 -17.59 24.02
CA ALA A 320 1.67 -16.59 25.03
C ALA A 320 2.17 -15.19 24.62
N PHE A 321 1.24 -14.27 24.33
CA PHE A 321 1.55 -12.92 23.83
C PHE A 321 1.63 -11.90 24.98
N PHE A 322 2.76 -11.20 25.08
CA PHE A 322 3.00 -10.13 26.03
C PHE A 322 3.24 -8.82 25.27
N VAL A 323 2.61 -7.73 25.70
CA VAL A 323 2.76 -6.39 25.10
C VAL A 323 3.42 -5.45 26.08
N ILE A 324 4.41 -4.70 25.61
CA ILE A 324 5.10 -3.64 26.34
C ILE A 324 5.08 -2.40 25.44
N ASN A 325 4.31 -1.38 25.81
CA ASN A 325 4.30 -0.11 25.07
C ASN A 325 5.38 0.81 25.66
N GLY A 326 6.24 1.40 24.82
CA GLY A 326 7.39 2.18 25.27
C GLY A 326 7.07 3.27 26.31
N PRO A 327 6.11 4.18 26.05
CA PRO A 327 5.71 5.21 27.00
C PRO A 327 5.14 4.68 28.33
N GLU A 328 4.48 3.52 28.35
CA GLU A 328 3.89 2.95 29.58
C GLU A 328 4.92 2.49 30.61
N VAL A 329 6.17 2.29 30.19
CA VAL A 329 7.27 1.86 31.07
C VAL A 329 7.95 3.08 31.71
N ILE A 330 7.83 4.28 31.14
CA ILE A 330 8.54 5.49 31.58
C ILE A 330 7.75 6.20 32.70
N ASN A 331 7.64 5.52 33.85
CA ASN A 331 7.07 6.08 35.08
C ASN A 331 8.02 7.08 35.75
N LYS A 332 7.45 8.01 36.52
CA LYS A 332 8.20 9.01 37.31
C LYS A 332 8.89 8.44 38.57
N PHE A 333 8.65 7.17 38.89
CA PHE A 333 9.15 6.53 40.11
C PHE A 333 10.33 5.60 39.80
N TYR A 334 11.44 5.83 40.49
CA TYR A 334 12.71 5.12 40.26
C TYR A 334 12.59 3.61 40.50
N GLY A 335 13.13 2.80 39.58
CA GLY A 335 13.27 1.34 39.72
C GLY A 335 12.03 0.50 39.41
N GLU A 336 10.83 1.09 39.44
CA GLU A 336 9.57 0.39 39.10
C GLU A 336 9.59 -0.12 37.66
N SER A 337 10.01 0.73 36.71
CA SER A 337 10.19 0.41 35.28
C SER A 337 11.10 -0.79 35.02
N GLU A 338 12.26 -0.83 35.69
CA GLU A 338 13.24 -1.91 35.56
C GLU A 338 12.72 -3.23 36.13
N SER A 339 11.92 -3.15 37.20
CA SER A 339 11.30 -4.29 37.87
C SER A 339 10.19 -4.89 37.01
N ARG A 340 9.27 -4.05 36.49
CA ARG A 340 8.19 -4.44 35.57
C ARG A 340 8.74 -5.11 34.29
N LEU A 341 9.83 -4.60 33.71
CA LEU A 341 10.51 -5.25 32.59
C LEU A 341 11.07 -6.63 32.96
N ARG A 342 11.72 -6.75 34.13
CA ARG A 342 12.27 -8.03 34.62
C ARG A 342 11.17 -9.06 34.88
N GLU A 343 10.03 -8.63 35.42
CA GLU A 343 8.86 -9.48 35.70
C GLU A 343 8.23 -10.02 34.41
N VAL A 344 7.99 -9.17 33.39
CA VAL A 344 7.38 -9.60 32.12
C VAL A 344 8.29 -10.61 31.40
N PHE A 345 9.61 -10.38 31.36
CA PHE A 345 10.54 -11.35 30.76
C PHE A 345 10.57 -12.69 31.53
N GLN A 346 10.52 -12.66 32.86
CA GLN A 346 10.42 -13.90 33.66
C GLN A 346 9.10 -14.63 33.45
N GLU A 347 7.97 -13.91 33.36
CA GLU A 347 6.68 -14.55 33.12
C GLU A 347 6.58 -15.14 31.71
N ALA A 348 7.08 -14.43 30.69
CA ALA A 348 7.19 -14.95 29.33
C ALA A 348 8.04 -16.22 29.27
N GLN A 349 9.16 -16.29 30.01
CA GLN A 349 9.99 -17.50 30.08
C GLN A 349 9.29 -18.66 30.81
N ARG A 350 8.46 -18.39 31.83
CA ARG A 350 7.64 -19.40 32.52
C ARG A 350 6.46 -19.89 31.66
N ARG A 351 5.94 -19.06 30.75
CA ARG A 351 4.81 -19.37 29.84
C ARG A 351 5.25 -19.71 28.40
N ALA A 352 6.49 -20.16 28.20
CA ALA A 352 6.99 -20.53 26.88
C ALA A 352 6.20 -21.74 26.29
N PRO A 353 5.91 -21.78 24.97
CA PRO A 353 6.29 -20.83 23.93
C PRO A 353 5.57 -19.47 24.04
N SER A 354 6.34 -18.38 23.93
CA SER A 354 5.86 -17.01 24.14
C SER A 354 6.50 -15.99 23.21
N ILE A 355 5.79 -14.87 23.00
CA ILE A 355 6.25 -13.75 22.18
C ILE A 355 6.13 -12.48 23.02
N ILE A 356 7.23 -11.75 23.16
CA ILE A 356 7.29 -10.44 23.82
C ILE A 356 7.31 -9.37 22.71
N PHE A 357 6.23 -8.62 22.59
CA PHE A 357 6.13 -7.49 21.66
C PHE A 357 6.39 -6.16 22.38
N ILE A 358 7.36 -5.40 21.91
CA ILE A 358 7.72 -4.07 22.41
C ILE A 358 7.37 -3.04 21.34
N ASP A 359 6.32 -2.24 21.56
CA ASP A 359 5.96 -1.13 20.66
C ASP A 359 6.67 0.17 21.07
N GLU A 360 6.91 1.05 20.11
CA GLU A 360 7.65 2.33 20.29
C GLU A 360 9.00 2.15 21.01
N LEU A 361 9.80 1.17 20.55
CA LEU A 361 11.13 0.86 21.09
C LEU A 361 12.11 2.05 21.01
N ASP A 362 11.88 2.99 20.08
CA ASP A 362 12.60 4.26 19.97
C ASP A 362 12.36 5.20 21.17
N ALA A 363 11.21 5.11 21.85
CA ALA A 363 10.98 5.83 23.11
C ALA A 363 11.72 5.20 24.30
N LEU A 364 11.94 3.88 24.28
CA LEU A 364 12.65 3.14 25.33
C LEU A 364 14.18 3.19 25.21
N ALA A 365 14.69 3.23 23.98
CA ALA A 365 16.12 3.12 23.71
C ALA A 365 16.65 4.11 22.66
N PRO A 366 16.44 5.43 22.85
CA PRO A 366 17.03 6.45 21.99
C PRO A 366 18.57 6.45 22.08
N ARG A 367 19.23 7.14 21.14
CA ARG A 367 20.70 7.23 21.12
C ARG A 367 21.28 7.87 22.38
N ARG A 368 22.49 7.43 22.74
CA ARG A 368 23.27 7.98 23.87
C ARG A 368 23.62 9.47 23.73
N SER A 369 23.60 10.01 22.51
CA SER A 369 23.73 11.44 22.20
C SER A 369 22.49 12.26 22.55
N GLU A 370 21.31 11.63 22.53
CA GLU A 370 20.00 12.27 22.72
C GLU A 370 19.38 11.95 24.09
N MET A 371 19.82 10.88 24.78
CA MET A 371 19.39 10.54 26.14
C MET A 371 19.79 11.61 27.18
N GLY A 372 18.82 12.41 27.60
CA GLY A 372 18.95 13.40 28.66
C GLY A 372 18.86 12.81 30.08
N GLY A 373 18.23 11.65 30.25
CA GLY A 373 18.00 11.02 31.55
C GLY A 373 19.00 9.92 31.92
N GLU A 374 19.38 9.83 33.20
CA GLU A 374 20.02 8.61 33.72
C GLU A 374 19.08 7.40 33.69
N VAL A 375 17.79 7.61 33.91
CA VAL A 375 16.78 6.54 33.99
C VAL A 375 16.66 5.80 32.66
N GLU A 376 16.63 6.54 31.54
CA GLU A 376 16.67 6.00 30.18
C GLU A 376 17.88 5.08 29.98
N ARG A 377 19.09 5.54 30.35
CA ARG A 377 20.34 4.77 30.22
C ARG A 377 20.33 3.47 31.03
N ARG A 378 19.67 3.46 32.21
CA ARG A 378 19.50 2.25 33.03
C ARG A 378 18.47 1.30 32.45
N ILE A 379 17.33 1.80 31.97
CA ILE A 379 16.30 1.01 31.27
C ILE A 379 16.89 0.32 30.04
N VAL A 380 17.67 1.05 29.21
CA VAL A 380 18.40 0.46 28.07
C VAL A 380 19.38 -0.61 28.55
N GLY A 381 20.22 -0.32 29.54
CA GLY A 381 21.18 -1.29 30.10
C GLY A 381 20.50 -2.57 30.62
N GLN A 382 19.37 -2.44 31.30
CA GLN A 382 18.57 -3.54 31.82
C GLN A 382 17.89 -4.34 30.70
N LEU A 383 17.39 -3.70 29.63
CA LEU A 383 16.85 -4.39 28.46
C LEU A 383 17.94 -5.20 27.73
N LEU A 384 19.13 -4.63 27.54
CA LEU A 384 20.28 -5.34 26.97
C LEU A 384 20.65 -6.56 27.82
N ALA A 385 20.74 -6.41 29.14
CA ALA A 385 21.04 -7.50 30.06
C ALA A 385 19.96 -8.60 30.08
N LEU A 386 18.69 -8.25 29.88
CA LEU A 386 17.61 -9.23 29.72
C LEU A 386 17.74 -10.01 28.40
N MET A 387 17.99 -9.34 27.28
CA MET A 387 18.15 -10.01 25.98
C MET A 387 19.38 -10.93 25.95
N ASP A 388 20.52 -10.47 26.46
CA ASP A 388 21.74 -11.28 26.59
C ASP A 388 21.54 -12.47 27.54
N GLY A 389 20.77 -12.26 28.61
CA GLY A 389 20.41 -13.28 29.61
C GLY A 389 19.38 -14.31 29.14
N MET A 390 18.75 -14.13 27.97
CA MET A 390 17.86 -15.14 27.40
C MET A 390 18.67 -16.35 26.90
N ALA A 391 18.56 -17.47 27.61
CA ALA A 391 19.13 -18.74 27.19
C ALA A 391 18.59 -19.14 25.80
N SER A 392 19.46 -19.48 24.85
CA SER A 392 19.11 -19.76 23.45
C SER A 392 18.19 -20.97 23.21
N ARG A 393 17.78 -21.67 24.29
CA ARG A 393 16.81 -22.77 24.28
C ARG A 393 15.41 -22.37 24.76
N GLY A 394 15.24 -21.13 25.23
CA GLY A 394 13.92 -20.61 25.55
C GLY A 394 13.13 -20.36 24.26
N GLN A 395 11.92 -20.92 24.16
CA GLN A 395 10.99 -20.65 23.07
C GLN A 395 10.32 -19.27 23.27
N VAL A 396 11.15 -18.23 23.38
CA VAL A 396 10.78 -16.85 23.68
C VAL A 396 11.36 -15.96 22.60
N VAL A 397 10.51 -15.33 21.79
CA VAL A 397 10.93 -14.42 20.71
C VAL A 397 10.57 -12.99 21.07
N VAL A 398 11.53 -12.07 20.95
CA VAL A 398 11.28 -10.63 21.14
C VAL A 398 11.00 -9.98 19.79
N ILE A 399 9.89 -9.28 19.66
CA ILE A 399 9.55 -8.46 18.49
C ILE A 399 9.55 -7.00 18.94
N GLY A 400 10.47 -6.19 18.40
CA GLY A 400 10.50 -4.75 18.63
C GLY A 400 9.88 -4.00 17.45
N ALA A 401 9.09 -2.96 17.71
CA ALA A 401 8.60 -2.03 16.69
C ALA A 401 9.17 -0.62 16.92
N THR A 402 9.62 0.02 15.85
CA THR A 402 10.17 1.39 15.85
C THR A 402 9.71 2.13 14.60
N ASN A 403 9.44 3.42 14.69
CA ASN A 403 9.22 4.27 13.52
C ASN A 403 10.53 4.81 12.97
N GLN A 404 11.54 5.01 13.82
CA GLN A 404 12.85 5.57 13.45
C GLN A 404 14.01 4.60 13.79
N PRO A 405 14.37 3.64 12.91
CA PRO A 405 15.49 2.70 13.14
C PRO A 405 16.86 3.39 13.22
N ASN A 406 16.93 4.67 12.84
CA ASN A 406 18.10 5.52 13.05
C ASN A 406 18.22 6.00 14.51
N ALA A 407 17.11 6.27 15.21
CA ALA A 407 17.08 6.86 16.56
C ALA A 407 17.41 5.86 17.67
N LEU A 408 17.38 4.56 17.39
CA LEU A 408 17.68 3.49 18.34
C LEU A 408 19.18 3.42 18.71
N ASP A 409 19.53 3.05 19.96
CA ASP A 409 20.92 2.74 20.35
C ASP A 409 21.48 1.60 19.47
N PRO A 410 22.60 1.82 18.73
CA PRO A 410 23.24 0.79 17.90
C PRO A 410 23.66 -0.49 18.64
N ALA A 411 23.69 -0.49 19.98
CA ALA A 411 23.92 -1.68 20.79
C ALA A 411 22.78 -2.71 20.71
N LEU A 412 21.53 -2.29 20.45
CA LEU A 412 20.39 -3.19 20.25
C LEU A 412 20.45 -3.92 18.90
N ARG A 413 20.97 -3.23 17.88
CA ARG A 413 21.09 -3.69 16.47
C ARG A 413 22.30 -4.60 16.22
N ARG A 414 22.85 -5.23 17.26
CA ARG A 414 24.00 -6.15 17.17
C ARG A 414 23.51 -7.60 17.17
N PRO A 415 24.20 -8.52 16.46
CA PRO A 415 23.94 -9.95 16.56
C PRO A 415 24.00 -10.45 18.01
N GLY A 416 23.12 -11.40 18.33
CA GLY A 416 22.78 -11.85 19.69
C GLY A 416 21.56 -11.14 20.31
N ARG A 417 20.97 -10.16 19.61
CA ARG A 417 19.86 -9.31 20.11
C ARG A 417 18.79 -9.13 19.03
N PHE A 418 18.69 -7.95 18.40
CA PHE A 418 17.86 -7.77 17.21
C PHE A 418 18.65 -8.19 15.97
N ASP A 419 18.71 -9.50 15.76
CA ASP A 419 19.48 -10.15 14.69
C ASP A 419 18.93 -9.87 13.29
N ARG A 420 17.65 -9.47 13.22
CA ARG A 420 16.86 -9.40 11.99
C ARG A 420 16.02 -8.14 11.97
N GLU A 421 16.29 -7.27 11.00
CA GLU A 421 15.53 -6.03 10.78
C GLU A 421 14.61 -6.20 9.55
N ILE A 422 13.34 -5.80 9.68
CA ILE A 422 12.34 -5.93 8.63
C ILE A 422 11.71 -4.56 8.37
N ALA A 423 11.93 -4.04 7.17
CA ALA A 423 11.26 -2.84 6.68
C ALA A 423 9.85 -3.18 6.21
N LEU A 424 8.83 -2.72 6.95
CA LEU A 424 7.48 -2.60 6.43
C LEU A 424 7.42 -1.35 5.55
N ARG A 425 7.03 -1.54 4.29
CA ARG A 425 6.90 -0.48 3.29
C ARG A 425 5.47 0.08 3.30
N VAL A 426 5.27 1.22 2.66
CA VAL A 426 3.92 1.67 2.27
C VAL A 426 3.36 0.67 1.25
N PRO A 427 2.08 0.25 1.30
CA PRO A 427 1.58 -0.80 0.43
C PRO A 427 1.55 -0.40 -1.06
N ASP A 428 1.99 -1.33 -1.92
CA ASP A 428 1.83 -1.25 -3.38
C ASP A 428 0.34 -1.18 -3.79
N LEU A 429 0.03 -0.83 -5.04
CA LEU A 429 -1.35 -0.73 -5.54
C LEU A 429 -2.17 -2.01 -5.27
N HIS A 430 -1.57 -3.19 -5.46
CA HIS A 430 -2.23 -4.46 -5.13
C HIS A 430 -2.48 -4.60 -3.62
N GLY A 431 -1.52 -4.21 -2.79
CA GLY A 431 -1.64 -4.25 -1.33
C GLY A 431 -2.68 -3.27 -0.79
N ARG A 432 -2.82 -2.08 -1.38
CA ARG A 432 -3.91 -1.14 -1.05
C ARG A 432 -5.28 -1.73 -1.41
N MET A 433 -5.39 -2.39 -2.56
CA MET A 433 -6.61 -3.11 -2.95
C MET A 433 -6.94 -4.27 -1.99
N GLU A 434 -5.95 -5.05 -1.54
CA GLU A 434 -6.14 -6.10 -0.51
C GLU A 434 -6.61 -5.51 0.82
N ILE A 435 -5.95 -4.45 1.31
CA ILE A 435 -6.29 -3.77 2.57
C ILE A 435 -7.71 -3.19 2.52
N LEU A 436 -8.10 -2.54 1.41
CA LEU A 436 -9.46 -2.05 1.22
C LEU A 436 -10.49 -3.19 1.24
N ARG A 437 -10.20 -4.34 0.60
CA ARG A 437 -11.06 -5.54 0.64
C ARG A 437 -11.19 -6.16 2.03
N ILE A 438 -10.13 -6.10 2.85
CA ILE A 438 -10.16 -6.57 4.24
C ILE A 438 -11.05 -5.66 5.09
N HIS A 439 -10.81 -4.34 5.06
CA HIS A 439 -11.61 -3.39 5.85
C HIS A 439 -13.08 -3.28 5.41
N THR A 440 -13.41 -3.67 4.17
CA THR A 440 -14.79 -3.71 3.67
C THR A 440 -15.44 -5.10 3.72
N ARG A 441 -14.75 -6.13 4.21
CA ARG A 441 -15.25 -7.52 4.32
C ARG A 441 -16.57 -7.64 5.11
N ASP A 442 -16.74 -6.82 6.14
CA ASP A 442 -17.95 -6.76 7.00
C ASP A 442 -18.87 -5.56 6.65
N ALA A 443 -18.60 -4.81 5.58
CA ALA A 443 -19.33 -3.58 5.22
C ALA A 443 -20.41 -3.80 4.16
N ALA A 444 -21.51 -3.04 4.24
CA ALA A 444 -22.54 -2.99 3.21
C ALA A 444 -22.09 -2.08 2.06
N LEU A 445 -21.59 -2.67 0.98
CA LEU A 445 -21.18 -1.97 -0.24
C LEU A 445 -22.31 -2.00 -1.29
N ALA A 446 -22.36 -0.99 -2.14
CA ALA A 446 -23.07 -1.07 -3.42
C ALA A 446 -22.15 -1.60 -4.55
N ASP A 447 -22.76 -2.11 -5.62
CA ASP A 447 -22.05 -2.70 -6.77
C ASP A 447 -21.22 -1.67 -7.61
N ASP A 448 -21.25 -0.39 -7.26
CA ASP A 448 -20.52 0.69 -7.94
C ASP A 448 -19.09 0.91 -7.43
N VAL A 449 -18.69 0.26 -6.33
CA VAL A 449 -17.40 0.47 -5.65
C VAL A 449 -16.24 -0.24 -6.35
N ASP A 450 -15.47 0.51 -7.14
CA ASP A 450 -14.25 0.02 -7.79
C ASP A 450 -13.00 0.19 -6.91
N PHE A 451 -12.58 -0.92 -6.29
CA PHE A 451 -11.35 -1.00 -5.49
C PHE A 451 -10.06 -0.73 -6.27
N ALA A 452 -9.98 -1.03 -7.57
CA ALA A 452 -8.78 -0.78 -8.35
C ALA A 452 -8.58 0.73 -8.56
N ARG A 453 -9.67 1.44 -8.88
CA ARG A 453 -9.68 2.91 -8.97
C ARG A 453 -9.45 3.57 -7.62
N LEU A 454 -10.00 3.05 -6.52
CA LEU A 454 -9.68 3.55 -5.17
C LEU A 454 -8.18 3.37 -4.83
N ALA A 455 -7.58 2.22 -5.19
CA ALA A 455 -6.15 1.98 -4.99
C ALA A 455 -5.25 2.89 -5.85
N GLN A 456 -5.69 3.28 -7.05
CA GLN A 456 -5.03 4.29 -7.89
C GLN A 456 -5.09 5.69 -7.25
N LEU A 457 -6.27 6.11 -6.78
CA LEU A 457 -6.51 7.43 -6.18
C LEU A 457 -5.88 7.63 -4.78
N THR A 458 -5.23 6.60 -4.21
CA THR A 458 -4.63 6.61 -2.86
C THR A 458 -3.10 6.39 -2.85
N PRO A 459 -2.30 7.10 -3.67
CA PRO A 459 -0.84 6.97 -3.61
C PRO A 459 -0.31 7.44 -2.25
N GLY A 460 0.60 6.68 -1.65
CA GLY A 460 1.17 7.01 -0.35
C GLY A 460 0.27 6.73 0.87
N PHE A 461 -0.98 6.30 0.71
CA PHE A 461 -1.84 5.93 1.84
C PHE A 461 -1.31 4.67 2.54
N VAL A 462 -1.19 4.72 3.86
CA VAL A 462 -0.83 3.58 4.71
C VAL A 462 -2.08 2.81 5.14
N GLY A 463 -1.95 1.59 5.70
CA GLY A 463 -3.09 0.77 6.13
C GLY A 463 -4.06 1.49 7.06
N ALA A 464 -3.56 2.25 8.05
CA ALA A 464 -4.39 3.08 8.92
C ALA A 464 -5.12 4.22 8.19
N ASP A 465 -4.54 4.79 7.12
CA ASP A 465 -5.19 5.83 6.30
C ASP A 465 -6.32 5.21 5.46
N LEU A 466 -6.13 3.98 4.97
CA LEU A 466 -7.16 3.22 4.24
C LEU A 466 -8.28 2.74 5.17
N GLU A 467 -7.98 2.36 6.41
CA GLU A 467 -9.00 2.09 7.44
C GLU A 467 -9.80 3.37 7.74
N ALA A 468 -9.13 4.51 7.90
CA ALA A 468 -9.78 5.81 8.09
C ALA A 468 -10.66 6.18 6.89
N LEU A 469 -10.22 5.90 5.66
CA LEU A 469 -10.98 6.14 4.43
C LEU A 469 -12.28 5.32 4.39
N CYS A 470 -12.20 4.01 4.69
CA CYS A 470 -13.38 3.15 4.80
C CYS A 470 -14.31 3.62 5.93
N ARG A 471 -13.75 4.06 7.06
CA ARG A 471 -14.51 4.56 8.22
C ARG A 471 -15.25 5.86 7.91
N GLU A 472 -14.61 6.81 7.23
CA GLU A 472 -15.26 8.07 6.88
C GLU A 472 -16.28 7.91 5.74
N ALA A 473 -16.01 7.05 4.75
CA ALA A 473 -17.03 6.69 3.75
C ALA A 473 -18.30 6.08 4.41
N ALA A 474 -18.13 5.22 5.42
CA ALA A 474 -19.23 4.71 6.23
C ALA A 474 -19.91 5.79 7.07
N MET A 475 -19.18 6.76 7.63
CA MET A 475 -19.74 7.90 8.35
C MET A 475 -20.51 8.84 7.42
N ILE A 476 -20.08 9.06 6.18
CA ILE A 476 -20.80 9.86 5.18
C ILE A 476 -22.10 9.15 4.74
N ALA A 477 -22.05 7.83 4.50
CA ALA A 477 -23.24 7.02 4.27
C ALA A 477 -24.23 7.09 5.46
N LEU A 478 -23.72 7.06 6.71
CA LEU A 478 -24.53 7.23 7.91
C LEU A 478 -25.10 8.66 8.03
N ARG A 479 -24.30 9.72 7.77
CA ARG A 479 -24.73 11.14 7.79
C ARG A 479 -25.93 11.40 6.87
N ARG A 480 -26.04 10.69 5.73
CA ARG A 480 -27.20 10.73 4.83
C ARG A 480 -28.48 10.16 5.45
N VAL A 481 -28.35 9.23 6.41
CA VAL A 481 -29.45 8.51 7.06
C VAL A 481 -29.83 9.08 8.43
N LEU A 482 -28.90 9.72 9.15
CA LEU A 482 -29.14 10.36 10.45
C LEU A 482 -30.41 11.26 10.53
N PRO A 483 -30.80 12.05 9.50
CA PRO A 483 -32.01 12.87 9.55
C PRO A 483 -33.32 12.07 9.63
N TYR A 484 -33.29 10.77 9.32
CA TYR A 484 -34.44 9.86 9.32
C TYR A 484 -34.45 8.91 10.52
N ILE A 485 -33.46 9.01 11.42
CA ILE A 485 -33.37 8.21 12.64
C ILE A 485 -33.93 9.00 13.81
N ASP A 486 -35.02 8.53 14.41
CA ASP A 486 -35.47 9.05 15.71
C ASP A 486 -34.61 8.45 16.85
N TYR A 487 -33.75 9.29 17.41
CA TYR A 487 -32.91 8.97 18.56
C TYR A 487 -33.73 8.63 19.82
N GLN A 488 -35.00 9.06 19.94
CA GLN A 488 -35.84 8.75 21.11
C GLN A 488 -36.36 7.32 21.08
N SER A 489 -36.69 6.79 19.90
CA SER A 489 -37.21 5.43 19.71
C SER A 489 -36.15 4.34 19.88
N GLY A 490 -34.84 4.65 19.77
CA GLY A 490 -33.75 3.69 19.94
C GLY A 490 -33.70 2.55 18.90
N TYR A 491 -34.48 2.66 17.83
CA TYR A 491 -34.67 1.66 16.79
C TYR A 491 -34.57 2.31 15.40
N ILE A 492 -33.87 1.65 14.48
CA ILE A 492 -33.78 2.07 13.07
C ILE A 492 -34.70 1.14 12.26
N PRO A 493 -35.64 1.67 11.44
CA PRO A 493 -36.52 0.85 10.62
C PRO A 493 -35.74 -0.11 9.71
N PHE A 494 -36.23 -1.35 9.59
CA PHE A 494 -35.55 -2.39 8.80
C PHE A 494 -35.33 -1.99 7.33
N GLU A 495 -36.29 -1.29 6.71
CA GLU A 495 -36.16 -0.75 5.35
C GLU A 495 -35.00 0.25 5.23
N THR A 496 -34.79 1.08 6.26
CA THR A 496 -33.67 2.03 6.32
C THR A 496 -32.33 1.32 6.46
N LEU A 497 -32.26 0.20 7.19
CA LEU A 497 -31.06 -0.63 7.31
C LEU A 497 -30.73 -1.39 6.03
N VAL A 498 -31.73 -1.88 5.29
CA VAL A 498 -31.53 -2.58 4.00
C VAL A 498 -31.07 -1.63 2.89
N ASN A 499 -31.45 -0.34 2.96
CA ASN A 499 -31.04 0.69 2.00
C ASN A 499 -29.70 1.38 2.36
N LEU A 500 -29.05 1.02 3.48
CA LEU A 500 -27.80 1.62 3.94
C LEU A 500 -26.59 0.93 3.31
N ASN A 501 -26.32 1.27 2.05
CA ASN A 501 -25.12 0.85 1.31
C ASN A 501 -24.16 2.02 1.11
N ILE A 502 -22.85 1.76 1.28
CA ILE A 502 -21.77 2.69 0.95
C ILE A 502 -21.55 2.66 -0.56
N THR A 503 -21.56 3.84 -1.18
CA THR A 503 -21.40 4.02 -2.64
C THR A 503 -20.02 4.59 -2.99
N MET A 504 -19.63 4.50 -4.26
CA MET A 504 -18.38 5.10 -4.76
C MET A 504 -18.36 6.64 -4.60
N ALA A 505 -19.53 7.28 -4.52
CA ALA A 505 -19.63 8.71 -4.23
C ALA A 505 -19.26 9.06 -2.78
N ASP A 506 -19.58 8.20 -1.82
CA ASP A 506 -19.23 8.41 -0.40
C ASP A 506 -17.70 8.28 -0.21
N PHE A 507 -17.05 7.33 -0.89
CA PHE A 507 -15.57 7.24 -0.94
C PHE A 507 -14.93 8.47 -1.61
N GLN A 508 -15.50 8.99 -2.71
CA GLN A 508 -15.00 10.20 -3.37
C GLN A 508 -15.19 11.49 -2.55
N ALA A 509 -16.10 11.48 -1.58
CA ALA A 509 -16.24 12.54 -0.59
C ALA A 509 -15.20 12.37 0.54
N ALA A 510 -15.03 11.16 1.08
CA ALA A 510 -14.03 10.86 2.11
C ALA A 510 -12.58 11.16 1.68
N LEU A 511 -12.24 10.93 0.40
CA LEU A 511 -10.95 11.31 -0.20
C LEU A 511 -10.66 12.83 -0.21
N ARG A 512 -11.62 13.68 0.17
CA ARG A 512 -11.44 15.15 0.29
C ARG A 512 -11.22 15.61 1.72
N GLU A 513 -11.53 14.78 2.71
CA GLU A 513 -11.35 15.08 4.14
C GLU A 513 -10.08 14.40 4.72
N ILE A 514 -9.52 13.39 4.04
CA ILE A 514 -8.39 12.58 4.54
C ILE A 514 -7.11 12.83 3.73
N GLU A 515 -6.09 13.36 4.39
CA GLU A 515 -4.71 13.44 3.89
C GLU A 515 -3.92 12.17 4.26
N PRO A 516 -2.99 11.69 3.41
CA PRO A 516 -2.18 10.51 3.73
C PRO A 516 -1.13 10.82 4.81
N SER A 517 -0.95 9.91 5.76
CA SER A 517 0.04 10.05 6.85
C SER A 517 1.48 10.19 6.33
N THR A 518 1.75 9.67 5.12
CA THR A 518 3.06 9.73 4.44
C THR A 518 3.39 11.10 3.83
N THR A 519 2.53 12.12 3.93
CA THR A 519 2.73 13.46 3.34
C THR A 519 4.06 14.15 3.71
N ARG A 520 4.70 13.74 4.81
CA ARG A 520 6.01 14.24 5.28
C ARG A 520 7.22 13.56 4.61
N GLU A 521 6.99 12.52 3.82
CA GLU A 521 8.05 11.70 3.22
C GLU A 521 8.12 11.88 1.70
N VAL A 522 9.27 11.53 1.11
CA VAL A 522 9.51 11.68 -0.34
C VAL A 522 8.62 10.69 -1.10
N TYR A 523 7.67 11.23 -1.86
CA TYR A 523 6.76 10.47 -2.71
C TYR A 523 7.52 9.69 -3.79
N VAL A 524 7.13 8.42 -3.95
CA VAL A 524 7.29 7.69 -5.21
C VAL A 524 5.99 7.87 -5.97
N GLU A 525 6.03 8.65 -7.04
CA GLU A 525 4.95 8.74 -8.01
C GLU A 525 5.02 7.54 -8.98
N VAL A 526 3.86 7.14 -9.50
CA VAL A 526 3.77 6.32 -10.72
C VAL A 526 3.12 7.21 -11.77
N SER A 527 3.85 7.48 -12.85
CA SER A 527 3.45 8.38 -13.92
C SER A 527 2.51 7.69 -14.90
N GLU A 528 1.32 8.25 -15.13
CA GLU A 528 0.32 7.70 -16.06
C GLU A 528 0.63 8.02 -17.54
N THR A 529 1.39 9.10 -17.80
CA THR A 529 1.75 9.57 -19.15
C THR A 529 2.52 8.53 -19.96
N THR A 530 2.18 8.37 -21.24
CA THR A 530 2.83 7.44 -22.17
C THR A 530 3.59 8.19 -23.28
N TRP A 531 4.32 7.45 -24.14
CA TRP A 531 4.97 8.05 -25.31
C TRP A 531 3.99 8.60 -26.37
N ASP A 532 2.74 8.15 -26.35
CA ASP A 532 1.66 8.62 -27.24
C ASP A 532 1.11 10.00 -26.81
N ASP A 533 1.37 10.40 -25.56
CA ASP A 533 0.88 11.65 -24.96
C ASP A 533 1.85 12.83 -25.15
N ILE A 534 2.92 12.65 -25.93
CA ILE A 534 3.86 13.70 -26.33
C ILE A 534 4.18 13.58 -27.82
N GLY A 535 3.82 14.61 -28.59
CA GLY A 535 4.09 14.69 -30.03
C GLY A 535 5.56 15.02 -30.32
N GLY A 536 6.08 14.46 -31.42
CA GLY A 536 7.40 14.80 -31.95
C GLY A 536 8.60 14.28 -31.15
N GLN A 537 9.72 15.01 -31.23
CA GLN A 537 10.96 14.80 -30.48
C GLN A 537 11.60 13.41 -30.65
N ALA A 538 11.50 12.81 -31.85
CA ALA A 538 11.93 11.44 -32.14
C ALA A 538 13.38 11.14 -31.70
N GLN A 539 14.33 12.05 -31.95
CA GLN A 539 15.74 11.91 -31.54
C GLN A 539 15.91 11.85 -30.02
N ALA A 540 15.18 12.69 -29.26
CA ALA A 540 15.24 12.68 -27.81
C ALA A 540 14.61 11.41 -27.21
N LYS A 541 13.48 10.94 -27.78
CA LYS A 541 12.88 9.65 -27.40
C LYS A 541 13.85 8.49 -27.64
N GLN A 542 14.52 8.45 -28.80
CA GLN A 542 15.51 7.43 -29.12
C GLN A 542 16.70 7.44 -28.13
N LEU A 543 17.31 8.61 -27.88
CA LEU A 543 18.44 8.73 -26.95
C LEU A 543 18.09 8.29 -25.52
N LEU A 544 16.84 8.51 -25.08
CA LEU A 544 16.37 8.05 -23.76
C LEU A 544 16.07 6.55 -23.72
N THR A 545 15.52 5.97 -24.80
CA THR A 545 15.39 4.51 -24.95
C THR A 545 16.77 3.83 -24.91
N GLU A 546 17.74 4.32 -25.67
CA GLU A 546 19.09 3.76 -25.73
C GLU A 546 19.87 3.96 -24.41
N GLY A 547 19.69 5.12 -23.76
CA GLY A 547 20.40 5.49 -22.53
C GLY A 547 19.80 4.95 -21.23
N VAL A 548 18.48 4.72 -21.15
CA VAL A 548 17.77 4.41 -19.89
C VAL A 548 16.97 3.11 -19.97
N GLU A 549 16.22 2.88 -21.07
CA GLU A 549 15.40 1.68 -21.21
C GLU A 549 16.26 0.43 -21.44
N TRP A 550 17.25 0.50 -22.33
CA TRP A 550 18.10 -0.65 -22.67
C TRP A 550 18.95 -1.17 -21.50
N PRO A 551 19.61 -0.35 -20.65
CA PRO A 551 20.31 -0.85 -19.46
C PRO A 551 19.41 -1.57 -18.47
N LEU A 552 18.16 -1.10 -18.29
CA LEU A 552 17.20 -1.68 -17.36
C LEU A 552 16.60 -2.99 -17.91
N ARG A 553 16.30 -3.07 -19.21
CA ARG A 553 15.71 -4.26 -19.85
C ARG A 553 16.74 -5.35 -20.21
N TYR A 554 17.98 -4.98 -20.52
CA TYR A 554 19.00 -5.92 -21.04
C TYR A 554 20.35 -5.90 -20.27
N PRO A 555 20.37 -5.96 -18.93
CA PRO A 555 21.61 -5.84 -18.13
C PRO A 555 22.64 -6.94 -18.42
N GLU A 556 22.22 -8.10 -18.93
CA GLU A 556 23.13 -9.15 -19.40
C GLU A 556 23.97 -8.72 -20.61
N ILE A 557 23.40 -7.93 -21.53
CA ILE A 557 24.08 -7.55 -22.77
C ILE A 557 25.19 -6.53 -22.44
N TYR A 558 24.88 -5.53 -21.62
CA TYR A 558 25.88 -4.59 -21.07
C TYR A 558 26.98 -5.32 -20.29
N SER A 559 26.61 -6.32 -19.47
CA SER A 559 27.58 -7.15 -18.73
C SER A 559 28.51 -7.96 -19.65
N LYS A 560 28.01 -8.46 -20.78
CA LYS A 560 28.80 -9.18 -21.79
C LYS A 560 29.69 -8.23 -22.62
N ALA A 561 29.16 -7.04 -22.95
CA ALA A 561 29.88 -5.99 -23.68
C ALA A 561 30.94 -5.26 -22.84
N LYS A 562 30.87 -5.34 -21.49
CA LYS A 562 31.68 -4.57 -20.53
C LYS A 562 31.55 -3.04 -20.71
N VAL A 563 30.36 -2.60 -21.10
CA VAL A 563 30.01 -1.18 -21.21
C VAL A 563 29.25 -0.77 -19.94
N GLU A 564 29.72 0.28 -19.26
CA GLU A 564 28.95 0.89 -18.17
C GLU A 564 27.78 1.72 -18.75
N PRO A 565 26.56 1.59 -18.21
CA PRO A 565 25.45 2.45 -18.62
C PRO A 565 25.62 3.88 -18.05
N PRO A 566 25.05 4.90 -18.71
CA PRO A 566 25.13 6.28 -18.22
C PRO A 566 24.44 6.40 -16.85
N ARG A 567 25.10 7.07 -15.89
CA ARG A 567 24.57 7.19 -14.51
C ARG A 567 23.53 8.30 -14.39
N GLY A 568 23.77 9.39 -15.12
CA GLY A 568 22.96 10.59 -15.14
C GLY A 568 22.63 11.06 -16.55
N VAL A 569 21.39 11.49 -16.76
CA VAL A 569 20.89 12.09 -17.99
C VAL A 569 20.45 13.54 -17.72
N LEU A 570 20.89 14.49 -18.55
CA LEU A 570 20.52 15.91 -18.44
C LEU A 570 19.69 16.35 -19.66
N LEU A 571 18.43 16.75 -19.40
CA LEU A 571 17.55 17.37 -20.38
C LEU A 571 17.78 18.89 -20.44
N ALA A 572 18.49 19.34 -21.47
CA ALA A 572 18.70 20.76 -21.78
C ALA A 572 17.69 21.26 -22.84
N GLY A 573 17.57 22.58 -23.04
CA GLY A 573 16.72 23.17 -24.08
C GLY A 573 15.89 24.38 -23.58
N PRO A 574 15.00 24.95 -24.40
CA PRO A 574 14.17 26.09 -24.01
C PRO A 574 13.08 25.69 -22.99
N PRO A 575 12.48 26.65 -22.26
CA PRO A 575 11.26 26.41 -21.49
C PRO A 575 10.08 26.00 -22.41
N GLY A 576 9.09 25.30 -21.87
CA GLY A 576 7.91 24.85 -22.63
C GLY A 576 8.16 23.68 -23.60
N SER A 577 9.37 23.11 -23.62
CA SER A 577 9.78 21.96 -24.46
C SER A 577 9.36 20.58 -23.94
N GLY A 578 8.63 20.50 -22.83
CA GLY A 578 8.04 19.24 -22.34
C GLY A 578 8.94 18.32 -21.52
N LYS A 579 10.12 18.77 -21.05
CA LYS A 579 11.09 17.99 -20.25
C LYS A 579 10.46 17.15 -19.13
N THR A 580 9.62 17.77 -18.31
CA THR A 580 8.92 17.12 -17.19
C THR A 580 7.94 16.02 -17.66
N LEU A 581 7.35 16.15 -18.85
CA LEU A 581 6.50 15.12 -19.47
C LEU A 581 7.36 14.00 -20.07
N LEU A 582 8.47 14.34 -20.73
CA LEU A 582 9.45 13.40 -21.29
C LEU A 582 10.00 12.46 -20.20
N ALA A 583 10.36 13.02 -19.05
CA ALA A 583 10.81 12.27 -17.87
C ALA A 583 9.74 11.33 -17.29
N ARG A 584 8.48 11.79 -17.23
CA ARG A 584 7.34 11.00 -16.73
C ARG A 584 6.97 9.86 -17.69
N ALA A 585 6.96 10.08 -19.00
CA ALA A 585 6.69 9.03 -19.98
C ALA A 585 7.77 7.93 -19.97
N LEU A 586 9.04 8.32 -19.86
CA LEU A 586 10.15 7.38 -19.73
C LEU A 586 10.04 6.49 -18.48
N ALA A 587 9.66 7.06 -17.34
CA ALA A 587 9.48 6.29 -16.10
C ALA A 587 8.33 5.28 -16.19
N ASN A 588 7.21 5.64 -16.83
CA ASN A 588 6.11 4.73 -17.12
C ASN A 588 6.55 3.59 -18.05
N GLN A 589 7.24 3.89 -19.15
CA GLN A 589 7.71 2.90 -20.11
C GLN A 589 8.75 1.92 -19.52
N CYS A 590 9.60 2.42 -18.62
CA CYS A 590 10.53 1.61 -17.83
C CYS A 590 9.85 0.80 -16.71
N ASN A 591 8.56 1.08 -16.40
CA ASN A 591 7.82 0.58 -15.26
C ASN A 591 8.62 0.73 -13.94
N ALA A 592 9.23 1.90 -13.76
CA ALA A 592 10.16 2.21 -12.68
C ALA A 592 9.56 3.24 -11.71
N SER A 593 9.98 3.17 -10.44
CA SER A 593 9.58 4.14 -9.40
C SER A 593 10.04 5.55 -9.77
N PHE A 594 9.12 6.53 -9.91
CA PHE A 594 9.47 7.91 -10.28
C PHE A 594 9.53 8.80 -9.02
N ILE A 595 10.67 9.44 -8.77
CA ILE A 595 10.83 10.40 -7.67
C ILE A 595 11.04 11.79 -8.26
N SER A 596 9.97 12.59 -8.31
CA SER A 596 9.99 13.96 -8.83
C SER A 596 10.40 14.95 -7.74
N ILE A 597 11.44 15.75 -8.00
CA ILE A 597 11.98 16.75 -7.06
C ILE A 597 12.19 18.05 -7.83
N LYS A 598 11.60 19.16 -7.35
CA LYS A 598 11.87 20.50 -7.88
C LYS A 598 12.95 21.18 -7.04
N GLY A 599 13.91 21.86 -7.65
CA GLY A 599 15.01 22.56 -6.96
C GLY A 599 14.56 23.37 -5.71
N PRO A 600 13.55 24.25 -5.83
CA PRO A 600 13.05 25.04 -4.69
C PRO A 600 12.45 24.23 -3.52
N GLU A 601 11.99 23.00 -3.75
CA GLU A 601 11.39 22.17 -2.69
C GLU A 601 12.45 21.60 -1.73
N LEU A 602 13.69 21.38 -2.19
CA LEU A 602 14.78 20.90 -1.33
C LEU A 602 15.28 21.98 -0.35
N LEU A 603 15.28 23.24 -0.80
CA LEU A 603 15.72 24.39 0.00
C LEU A 603 14.67 24.77 1.05
N SER A 604 13.38 24.64 0.71
CA SER A 604 12.26 25.05 1.57
C SER A 604 11.81 23.98 2.58
N LYS A 605 11.80 22.69 2.20
CA LYS A 605 11.37 21.59 3.11
C LYS A 605 12.38 21.28 4.22
N TRP A 606 13.65 21.66 4.06
CA TRP A 606 14.77 21.22 4.92
C TRP A 606 15.64 22.40 5.38
N VAL A 607 15.03 23.43 6.00
CA VAL A 607 15.73 24.61 6.51
C VAL A 607 16.86 24.20 7.47
N GLY A 608 18.11 24.37 7.02
CA GLY A 608 19.32 24.05 7.76
C GLY A 608 19.90 22.64 7.54
N GLU A 609 19.14 21.70 6.96
CA GLU A 609 19.55 20.29 6.82
C GLU A 609 19.37 19.70 5.40
N SER A 610 19.28 20.53 4.35
CA SER A 610 19.08 20.09 2.95
C SER A 610 20.04 18.99 2.48
N GLU A 611 21.27 18.96 2.99
CA GLU A 611 22.25 17.88 2.76
C GLU A 611 21.72 16.48 3.16
N LYS A 612 21.03 16.38 4.31
CA LYS A 612 20.43 15.12 4.76
C LYS A 612 19.27 14.73 3.86
N GLY A 613 18.45 15.69 3.43
CA GLY A 613 17.34 15.46 2.50
C GLY A 613 17.80 14.79 1.20
N VAL A 614 18.88 15.28 0.59
CA VAL A 614 19.50 14.64 -0.59
C VAL A 614 19.95 13.21 -0.28
N ARG A 615 20.66 12.99 0.83
CA ARG A 615 21.11 11.64 1.24
C ARG A 615 19.95 10.67 1.47
N GLU A 616 18.84 11.13 2.03
CA GLU A 616 17.65 10.29 2.23
C GLU A 616 16.92 9.98 0.92
N ILE A 617 16.87 10.93 -0.03
CA ILE A 617 16.34 10.69 -1.38
C ILE A 617 17.11 9.55 -2.07
N PHE A 618 18.45 9.63 -2.12
CA PHE A 618 19.25 8.59 -2.74
C PHE A 618 19.15 7.25 -1.99
N LYS A 619 19.07 7.26 -0.65
CA LYS A 619 18.82 6.06 0.15
C LYS A 619 17.46 5.41 -0.16
N ARG A 620 16.39 6.20 -0.33
CA ARG A 620 15.05 5.74 -0.71
C ARG A 620 15.03 5.15 -2.11
N ALA A 621 15.63 5.84 -3.09
CA ALA A 621 15.77 5.34 -4.46
C ALA A 621 16.53 4.00 -4.51
N LYS A 622 17.66 3.89 -3.78
CA LYS A 622 18.45 2.66 -3.62
C LYS A 622 17.64 1.51 -2.94
N GLN A 623 16.55 1.81 -2.22
CA GLN A 623 15.61 0.82 -1.64
C GLN A 623 14.40 0.50 -2.53
N ALA A 624 14.05 1.40 -3.46
CA ALA A 624 12.91 1.34 -4.38
C ALA A 624 13.30 0.96 -5.82
N ALA A 625 14.53 0.49 -6.03
CA ALA A 625 15.06 0.09 -7.33
C ALA A 625 14.24 -1.03 -8.00
N PRO A 626 13.98 -0.97 -9.32
CA PRO A 626 14.44 0.06 -10.27
C PRO A 626 13.70 1.39 -10.11
N CYS A 627 14.45 2.49 -10.13
CA CYS A 627 13.95 3.83 -9.78
C CYS A 627 14.63 4.93 -10.61
N ILE A 628 13.84 5.91 -11.06
CA ILE A 628 14.33 7.12 -11.72
C ILE A 628 14.13 8.30 -10.77
N ILE A 629 15.23 8.97 -10.42
CA ILE A 629 15.19 10.24 -9.66
C ILE A 629 15.19 11.38 -10.67
N PHE A 630 14.15 12.23 -10.64
CA PHE A 630 14.02 13.37 -11.53
C PHE A 630 14.20 14.70 -10.78
N PHE A 631 15.25 15.45 -11.11
CA PHE A 631 15.50 16.80 -10.61
C PHE A 631 15.05 17.86 -11.64
N ASP A 632 13.90 18.47 -11.43
CA ASP A 632 13.45 19.63 -12.22
C ASP A 632 14.08 20.93 -11.69
N GLU A 633 14.40 21.84 -12.60
CA GLU A 633 15.10 23.11 -12.32
C GLU A 633 16.42 22.92 -11.55
N ILE A 634 17.30 22.00 -12.01
CA ILE A 634 18.57 21.71 -11.34
C ILE A 634 19.51 22.92 -11.27
N ASP A 635 19.38 23.90 -12.18
CA ASP A 635 20.09 25.18 -12.14
C ASP A 635 19.74 26.05 -10.93
N ALA A 636 18.58 25.85 -10.29
CA ALA A 636 18.23 26.48 -9.01
C ALA A 636 18.87 25.78 -7.80
N LEU A 637 19.29 24.52 -7.94
CA LEU A 637 19.95 23.74 -6.89
C LEU A 637 21.49 23.82 -6.98
N ALA A 638 22.02 23.90 -8.20
CA ALA A 638 23.44 23.81 -8.49
C ALA A 638 23.97 24.92 -9.44
N PRO A 639 23.80 26.21 -9.08
CA PRO A 639 24.35 27.32 -9.86
C PRO A 639 25.90 27.30 -9.85
N ARG A 640 26.51 27.96 -10.83
CA ARG A 640 27.97 28.15 -10.89
C ARG A 640 28.51 28.79 -9.61
N ARG A 641 29.50 28.12 -9.00
CA ARG A 641 30.20 28.56 -7.79
C ARG A 641 30.80 29.96 -7.97
N GLY A 642 30.59 30.84 -6.99
CA GLY A 642 31.10 32.21 -7.00
C GLY A 642 30.26 33.23 -7.76
N ALA A 643 29.05 32.89 -8.23
CA ALA A 643 28.12 33.86 -8.84
C ALA A 643 27.55 34.87 -7.83
N GLU A 644 27.39 34.49 -6.56
CA GLU A 644 26.91 35.32 -5.44
C GLU A 644 27.70 34.98 -4.18
N LEU A 645 27.93 35.95 -3.29
CA LEU A 645 28.83 35.76 -2.12
C LEU A 645 28.23 34.95 -0.96
N ASP A 646 26.89 34.84 -0.85
CA ASP A 646 26.23 34.30 0.36
C ASP A 646 25.79 32.83 0.26
N ASN A 647 25.97 32.15 -0.89
CA ASN A 647 25.37 30.83 -1.18
C ASN A 647 26.07 29.61 -0.55
N HIS A 648 26.62 29.75 0.67
CA HIS A 648 27.27 28.69 1.46
C HIS A 648 26.39 27.46 1.81
N VAL A 649 25.08 27.51 1.54
CA VAL A 649 24.19 26.33 1.63
C VAL A 649 24.21 25.54 0.32
N GLY A 650 24.17 26.23 -0.83
CA GLY A 650 24.19 25.63 -2.16
C GLY A 650 25.45 24.79 -2.41
N ASP A 651 26.63 25.36 -2.14
CA ASP A 651 27.92 24.66 -2.32
C ASP A 651 27.99 23.30 -1.60
N ARG A 652 27.38 23.18 -0.42
CA ARG A 652 27.34 21.94 0.37
C ARG A 652 26.31 20.95 -0.15
N VAL A 653 25.16 21.43 -0.61
CA VAL A 653 24.16 20.59 -1.29
C VAL A 653 24.72 20.04 -2.61
N ILE A 654 25.45 20.85 -3.38
CA ILE A 654 26.19 20.39 -4.57
C ILE A 654 27.21 19.31 -4.18
N ALA A 655 28.04 19.54 -3.15
CA ALA A 655 29.03 18.56 -2.70
C ALA A 655 28.41 17.22 -2.27
N GLN A 656 27.27 17.24 -1.57
CA GLN A 656 26.55 16.02 -1.22
C GLN A 656 25.92 15.34 -2.44
N LEU A 657 25.36 16.10 -3.40
CA LEU A 657 24.80 15.56 -4.65
C LEU A 657 25.88 14.86 -5.48
N LEU A 658 27.05 15.48 -5.65
CA LEU A 658 28.20 14.86 -6.31
C LEU A 658 28.64 13.58 -5.60
N THR A 659 28.65 13.58 -4.26
CA THR A 659 29.02 12.40 -3.46
C THR A 659 28.03 11.24 -3.63
N GLU A 660 26.72 11.50 -3.78
CA GLU A 660 25.74 10.44 -4.06
C GLU A 660 25.76 9.96 -5.52
N LEU A 661 26.03 10.83 -6.49
CA LEU A 661 26.19 10.48 -7.91
C LEU A 661 27.41 9.59 -8.14
N ASP A 662 28.56 9.99 -7.59
CA ASP A 662 29.78 9.17 -7.61
C ASP A 662 29.49 7.85 -6.84
N GLY A 663 28.83 7.94 -5.69
CA GLY A 663 28.39 6.82 -4.82
C GLY A 663 27.16 6.02 -5.28
N ILE A 664 26.87 5.97 -6.59
CA ILE A 664 25.89 5.05 -7.22
C ILE A 664 26.58 3.79 -7.80
N GLU A 665 27.89 3.60 -7.54
CA GLU A 665 28.68 2.48 -8.04
C GLU A 665 28.00 1.10 -7.88
N GLY A 666 27.91 0.37 -9.00
CA GLY A 666 27.40 -1.00 -9.05
C GLY A 666 25.91 -1.12 -9.41
N ARG A 667 25.41 -2.36 -9.30
CA ARG A 667 24.11 -2.82 -9.85
C ARG A 667 22.90 -2.35 -9.03
N THR A 668 22.77 -1.04 -8.81
CA THR A 668 21.70 -0.47 -7.96
C THR A 668 20.40 -0.18 -8.71
N GLY A 669 20.39 -0.13 -10.05
CA GLY A 669 19.17 0.10 -10.83
C GLY A 669 18.52 1.47 -10.60
N VAL A 670 19.29 2.42 -10.06
CA VAL A 670 18.89 3.82 -9.88
C VAL A 670 19.51 4.64 -10.99
N ILE A 671 18.69 5.38 -11.74
CA ILE A 671 19.14 6.31 -12.78
C ILE A 671 18.73 7.72 -12.37
N VAL A 672 19.65 8.68 -12.52
CA VAL A 672 19.36 10.09 -12.25
C VAL A 672 19.05 10.80 -13.55
N LEU A 673 17.99 11.60 -13.54
CA LEU A 673 17.58 12.42 -14.66
C LEU A 673 17.37 13.84 -14.15
N ALA A 674 17.85 14.84 -14.87
CA ALA A 674 17.74 16.24 -14.49
C ALA A 674 17.22 17.08 -15.65
N ALA A 675 16.49 18.15 -15.36
CA ALA A 675 16.05 19.12 -16.34
C ALA A 675 16.57 20.52 -16.00
N THR A 676 17.03 21.24 -17.03
CA THR A 676 17.45 22.64 -16.93
C THR A 676 16.97 23.43 -18.12
N ASN A 677 16.54 24.67 -17.89
CA ASN A 677 16.24 25.62 -18.97
C ASN A 677 17.45 26.48 -19.36
N ARG A 678 18.56 26.34 -18.63
CA ARG A 678 19.78 27.14 -18.75
C ARG A 678 21.03 26.29 -18.41
N PRO A 679 21.47 25.40 -19.30
CA PRO A 679 22.66 24.56 -19.07
C PRO A 679 23.92 25.40 -18.80
N GLU A 680 23.96 26.66 -19.26
CA GLU A 680 25.02 27.60 -18.98
C GLU A 680 25.12 28.06 -17.51
N LEU A 681 24.07 27.89 -16.70
CA LEU A 681 24.09 28.28 -15.27
C LEU A 681 24.57 27.17 -14.33
N ILE A 682 24.67 25.92 -14.79
CA ILE A 682 25.06 24.77 -13.97
C ILE A 682 26.56 24.77 -13.64
N ASP A 683 26.92 24.29 -12.45
CA ASP A 683 28.31 23.96 -12.07
C ASP A 683 28.93 22.91 -13.04
N PRO A 684 30.01 23.22 -13.78
CA PRO A 684 30.71 22.28 -14.65
C PRO A 684 31.27 21.03 -13.95
N ALA A 685 31.24 20.94 -12.62
CA ALA A 685 31.53 19.70 -11.90
C ALA A 685 30.46 18.60 -12.13
N LEU A 686 29.22 18.97 -12.44
CA LEU A 686 28.12 18.03 -12.70
C LEU A 686 28.19 17.42 -14.11
N LEU A 687 28.70 18.19 -15.09
CA LEU A 687 28.86 17.80 -16.50
C LEU A 687 30.13 16.96 -16.78
N ARG A 688 30.69 16.30 -15.76
CA ARG A 688 31.90 15.46 -15.90
C ARG A 688 31.51 14.00 -16.12
N PRO A 689 32.28 13.23 -16.91
CA PRO A 689 32.07 11.78 -17.03
C PRO A 689 32.05 11.08 -15.67
N GLY A 690 31.17 10.09 -15.54
CA GLY A 690 30.78 9.43 -14.29
C GLY A 690 29.57 10.07 -13.59
N ARG A 691 28.95 11.10 -14.18
CA ARG A 691 27.85 11.90 -13.57
C ARG A 691 26.73 12.12 -14.59
N PHE A 692 26.57 13.32 -15.14
CA PHE A 692 25.66 13.54 -16.28
C PHE A 692 26.37 13.21 -17.59
N ASP A 693 26.42 11.91 -17.88
CA ASP A 693 27.13 11.34 -19.03
C ASP A 693 26.39 11.58 -20.36
N LEU A 694 25.05 11.58 -20.31
CA LEU A 694 24.19 11.78 -21.46
C LEU A 694 23.47 13.14 -21.37
N ILE A 695 23.83 14.08 -22.23
CA ILE A 695 23.11 15.35 -22.39
C ILE A 695 22.17 15.21 -23.59
N VAL A 696 20.87 15.38 -23.35
CA VAL A 696 19.83 15.39 -24.38
C VAL A 696 19.37 16.84 -24.55
N GLU A 697 19.77 17.44 -25.66
CA GLU A 697 19.33 18.80 -26.02
C GLU A 697 17.97 18.74 -26.73
N LEU A 698 17.01 19.51 -26.22
CA LEU A 698 15.69 19.67 -26.82
C LEU A 698 15.65 21.00 -27.58
N THR A 699 15.30 20.95 -28.85
CA THR A 699 15.12 22.11 -29.73
C THR A 699 13.69 22.66 -29.64
N TYR A 700 13.40 23.75 -30.37
CA TYR A 700 12.02 24.10 -30.71
C TYR A 700 11.47 23.12 -31.75
N PRO A 701 10.16 22.76 -31.69
CA PRO A 701 9.59 21.75 -32.58
C PRO A 701 9.45 22.22 -34.03
N ASP A 702 9.91 21.38 -34.96
CA ASP A 702 9.71 21.52 -36.41
C ASP A 702 8.23 21.39 -36.83
N GLU A 703 7.89 21.66 -38.08
CA GLU A 703 6.50 21.64 -38.57
C GLU A 703 5.79 20.30 -38.34
N ALA A 704 6.47 19.18 -38.63
CA ALA A 704 5.95 17.83 -38.36
C ALA A 704 5.79 17.54 -36.84
N ASP A 705 6.73 18.00 -36.01
CA ASP A 705 6.63 17.90 -34.55
C ASP A 705 5.44 18.73 -34.03
N ARG A 706 5.23 19.94 -34.55
CA ARG A 706 4.07 20.79 -34.20
C ARG A 706 2.75 20.15 -34.63
N GLN A 707 2.67 19.54 -35.81
CA GLN A 707 1.50 18.78 -36.26
C GLN A 707 1.19 17.61 -35.31
N ALA A 708 2.22 16.88 -34.85
CA ALA A 708 2.07 15.81 -33.86
C ALA A 708 1.67 16.32 -32.46
N ILE A 709 2.20 17.46 -32.03
CA ILE A 709 1.81 18.11 -30.76
C ILE A 709 0.35 18.59 -30.82
N PHE A 710 -0.07 19.16 -31.95
CA PHE A 710 -1.47 19.52 -32.19
C PHE A 710 -2.40 18.30 -32.15
N SER A 711 -2.05 17.19 -32.82
CA SER A 711 -2.92 16.00 -32.85
C SER A 711 -3.12 15.38 -31.45
N VAL A 712 -2.08 15.36 -30.63
CA VAL A 712 -2.14 14.97 -29.21
C VAL A 712 -3.05 15.92 -28.42
N HIS A 713 -2.80 17.23 -28.46
CA HIS A 713 -3.60 18.20 -27.68
C HIS A 713 -5.03 18.43 -28.20
N THR A 714 -5.38 17.93 -29.39
CA THR A 714 -6.78 17.89 -29.88
C THR A 714 -7.48 16.54 -29.65
N ARG A 715 -6.77 15.50 -29.23
CA ARG A 715 -7.35 14.17 -28.94
C ARG A 715 -8.50 14.29 -27.93
N GLY A 716 -9.70 13.83 -28.30
CA GLY A 716 -10.90 13.91 -27.47
C GLY A 716 -11.63 15.27 -27.44
N LYS A 717 -11.14 16.31 -28.13
CA LYS A 717 -11.87 17.57 -28.31
C LYS A 717 -12.78 17.49 -29.54
N PRO A 718 -14.00 18.04 -29.50
CA PRO A 718 -14.85 18.12 -30.68
C PRO A 718 -14.34 19.21 -31.62
N LEU A 719 -13.55 18.84 -32.61
CA LEU A 719 -13.19 19.72 -33.73
C LEU A 719 -14.34 19.77 -34.74
N ALA A 720 -14.50 20.92 -35.41
CA ALA A 720 -15.29 21.00 -36.63
C ALA A 720 -14.44 20.63 -37.86
N SER A 721 -15.09 20.26 -38.97
CA SER A 721 -14.43 19.76 -40.19
C SER A 721 -13.66 20.82 -41.00
N ASP A 722 -13.66 22.08 -40.55
CA ASP A 722 -12.87 23.19 -41.08
C ASP A 722 -11.45 23.30 -40.47
N VAL A 723 -11.13 22.45 -39.48
CA VAL A 723 -9.85 22.47 -38.75
C VAL A 723 -8.85 21.44 -39.31
N SER A 724 -7.91 21.92 -40.11
CA SER A 724 -6.73 21.20 -40.62
C SER A 724 -5.52 21.39 -39.70
N LEU A 725 -4.97 20.30 -39.16
CA LEU A 725 -3.82 20.37 -38.23
C LEU A 725 -2.53 20.83 -38.90
N GLU A 726 -2.40 20.62 -40.22
CA GLU A 726 -1.25 21.02 -41.04
C GLU A 726 -1.18 22.56 -41.18
N GLU A 727 -2.29 23.20 -41.51
CA GLU A 727 -2.38 24.67 -41.58
C GLU A 727 -2.10 25.31 -40.20
N LEU A 728 -2.56 24.69 -39.11
CA LEU A 728 -2.24 25.15 -37.76
C LEU A 728 -0.73 25.05 -37.45
N ALA A 729 -0.07 23.95 -37.83
CA ALA A 729 1.37 23.77 -37.64
C ALA A 729 2.22 24.78 -38.45
N GLN A 730 1.74 25.20 -39.63
CA GLN A 730 2.33 26.23 -40.48
C GLN A 730 2.15 27.64 -39.90
N LEU A 731 0.97 27.93 -39.32
CA LEU A 731 0.65 29.23 -38.72
C LEU A 731 1.34 29.47 -37.36
N THR A 732 2.01 28.47 -36.77
CA THR A 732 2.66 28.60 -35.45
C THR A 732 4.18 28.33 -35.47
N PRO A 733 4.99 29.02 -36.31
CA PRO A 733 6.44 28.84 -36.33
C PRO A 733 7.07 29.29 -35.00
N GLY A 734 8.09 28.57 -34.53
CA GLY A 734 8.85 28.93 -33.32
C GLY A 734 8.10 28.81 -31.99
N ARG A 735 6.89 28.21 -31.98
CA ARG A 735 6.11 27.96 -30.76
C ARG A 735 6.57 26.69 -30.04
N SER A 736 6.61 26.73 -28.70
CA SER A 736 6.91 25.57 -27.86
C SER A 736 5.72 24.61 -27.75
N GLY A 737 5.92 23.43 -27.14
CA GLY A 737 4.81 22.51 -26.86
C GLY A 737 3.77 23.13 -25.93
N ALA A 738 4.23 23.80 -24.86
CA ALA A 738 3.37 24.54 -23.94
C ALA A 738 2.62 25.72 -24.60
N ASP A 739 3.23 26.39 -25.59
CA ASP A 739 2.53 27.39 -26.41
C ASP A 739 1.36 26.77 -27.17
N ILE A 740 1.56 25.61 -27.80
CA ILE A 740 0.54 24.92 -28.59
C ILE A 740 -0.58 24.38 -27.70
N GLU A 741 -0.27 23.87 -26.50
CA GLU A 741 -1.28 23.54 -25.49
C GLU A 741 -2.10 24.79 -25.12
N ALA A 742 -1.45 25.94 -24.90
CA ALA A 742 -2.12 27.20 -24.57
C ALA A 742 -3.04 27.70 -25.70
N ILE A 743 -2.62 27.60 -26.97
CA ILE A 743 -3.47 27.88 -28.14
C ILE A 743 -4.70 26.96 -28.12
N CYS A 744 -4.49 25.64 -27.99
CA CYS A 744 -5.56 24.66 -28.00
C CYS A 744 -6.55 24.85 -26.83
N ARG A 745 -6.06 25.26 -25.66
CA ARG A 745 -6.88 25.59 -24.48
C ARG A 745 -7.64 26.89 -24.68
N ARG A 746 -7.01 27.94 -25.23
CA ARG A 746 -7.65 29.23 -25.50
C ARG A 746 -8.72 29.12 -26.58
N ALA A 747 -8.46 28.40 -27.67
CA ALA A 747 -9.46 28.10 -28.71
C ALA A 747 -10.68 27.36 -28.14
N SER A 748 -10.46 26.39 -27.23
CA SER A 748 -11.54 25.70 -26.50
C SER A 748 -12.37 26.65 -25.64
N MET A 749 -11.72 27.57 -24.92
CA MET A 749 -12.40 28.58 -24.09
C MET A 749 -13.16 29.63 -24.91
N LEU A 750 -12.66 30.01 -26.09
CA LEU A 750 -13.34 30.92 -27.02
C LEU A 750 -14.57 30.25 -27.64
N ALA A 751 -14.47 28.98 -28.06
CA ALA A 751 -15.63 28.21 -28.51
C ALA A 751 -16.70 28.08 -27.41
N LEU A 752 -16.30 27.84 -26.15
CA LEU A 752 -17.22 27.81 -25.01
C LEU A 752 -17.89 29.18 -24.78
N HIS A 753 -17.13 30.28 -24.85
CA HIS A 753 -17.67 31.62 -24.73
C HIS A 753 -18.74 31.89 -25.79
N ASP A 754 -18.40 31.68 -27.07
CA ASP A 754 -19.27 31.95 -28.22
C ASP A 754 -20.52 31.02 -28.26
N TRP A 755 -20.50 29.87 -27.57
CA TRP A 755 -21.64 28.93 -27.44
C TRP A 755 -22.52 29.15 -26.18
N ILE A 756 -21.97 29.76 -25.11
CA ILE A 756 -22.66 30.02 -23.84
C ILE A 756 -23.23 31.44 -23.77
N GLU A 757 -22.50 32.45 -24.24
CA GLU A 757 -22.91 33.86 -24.17
C GLU A 757 -24.32 34.12 -24.75
N PRO A 758 -24.69 33.62 -25.96
CA PRO A 758 -26.03 33.82 -26.50
C PRO A 758 -27.14 33.21 -25.63
N ARG A 759 -26.85 32.09 -24.93
CA ARG A 759 -27.82 31.43 -24.04
C ARG A 759 -27.97 32.17 -22.70
N LEU A 760 -26.89 32.72 -22.14
CA LEU A 760 -26.97 33.60 -20.97
C LEU A 760 -27.84 34.83 -21.26
N GLN A 761 -27.68 35.44 -22.43
CA GLN A 761 -28.49 36.59 -22.87
C GLN A 761 -29.96 36.22 -23.12
N GLN A 762 -30.28 34.96 -23.47
CA GLN A 762 -31.66 34.47 -23.56
C GLN A 762 -32.30 34.25 -22.18
N VAL A 763 -31.57 33.63 -21.23
CA VAL A 763 -32.08 33.41 -19.86
C VAL A 763 -32.35 34.73 -19.14
N GLY A 764 -31.51 35.75 -19.36
CA GLY A 764 -31.73 37.11 -18.83
C GLY A 764 -32.90 37.89 -19.44
N ARG A 765 -33.68 37.31 -20.36
CA ARG A 765 -34.74 38.00 -21.13
C ARG A 765 -36.15 37.46 -20.92
N VAL A 766 -36.40 36.71 -19.84
CA VAL A 766 -37.76 36.39 -19.38
C VAL A 766 -38.43 37.69 -18.92
N GLN A 767 -39.27 38.27 -19.78
CA GLN A 767 -40.08 39.43 -19.43
C GLN A 767 -41.14 39.02 -18.41
N ILE A 768 -41.14 39.66 -17.25
CA ILE A 768 -42.24 39.57 -16.28
C ILE A 768 -43.38 40.44 -16.82
N SER A 769 -44.26 39.85 -17.61
CA SER A 769 -45.55 40.45 -17.98
C SER A 769 -46.55 40.26 -16.83
N GLU A 770 -46.88 41.34 -16.13
CA GLU A 770 -47.98 41.34 -15.15
C GLU A 770 -49.34 41.25 -15.85
N GLU A 771 -49.77 40.04 -16.21
CA GLU A 771 -51.17 39.78 -16.51
C GLU A 771 -51.87 39.20 -15.27
N GLN A 772 -52.82 39.98 -14.75
CA GLN A 772 -53.75 39.52 -13.71
C GLN A 772 -54.73 38.51 -14.32
N GLN A 773 -54.81 37.30 -13.75
CA GLN A 773 -56.02 36.50 -13.90
C GLN A 773 -56.22 35.51 -12.74
N GLU A 774 -57.48 35.38 -12.35
CA GLU A 774 -57.91 34.59 -11.21
C GLU A 774 -58.00 33.08 -11.52
N SER A 775 -58.19 32.29 -10.47
CA SER A 775 -58.17 30.84 -10.52
C SER A 775 -59.27 30.19 -11.38
N LYS A 776 -58.87 29.21 -12.20
CA LYS A 776 -59.63 27.97 -12.42
C LYS A 776 -58.72 26.85 -12.93
N ALA A 777 -58.91 25.65 -12.43
CA ALA A 777 -58.04 24.50 -12.70
C ALA A 777 -58.73 23.47 -13.60
N THR A 778 -58.12 23.15 -14.74
CA THR A 778 -58.25 21.85 -15.42
C THR A 778 -57.09 21.61 -16.39
N ASN A 779 -56.42 20.47 -16.24
CA ASN A 779 -55.77 19.74 -17.33
C ASN A 779 -56.85 18.93 -18.08
N PRO A 780 -56.63 18.38 -19.31
CA PRO A 780 -55.33 18.02 -19.88
C PRO A 780 -55.09 18.27 -21.40
N VAL A 781 -53.80 18.26 -21.78
CA VAL A 781 -53.21 17.64 -23.00
C VAL A 781 -53.60 18.15 -24.42
N SER A 782 -52.57 18.19 -25.28
CA SER A 782 -52.59 18.31 -26.76
C SER A 782 -53.16 19.58 -27.41
N THR A 783 -52.28 20.53 -27.75
CA THR A 783 -51.79 20.73 -29.15
C THR A 783 -50.63 21.73 -29.15
N ALA A 784 -49.40 21.27 -29.43
CA ALA A 784 -48.21 22.12 -29.58
C ALA A 784 -47.21 21.50 -30.58
N THR A 785 -47.71 21.14 -31.76
CA THR A 785 -46.90 20.62 -32.89
C THR A 785 -47.23 21.48 -34.10
N GLN A 786 -46.23 21.77 -34.94
CA GLN A 786 -46.29 22.65 -36.13
C GLN A 786 -46.31 24.17 -35.86
N THR A 787 -45.16 24.75 -35.49
CA THR A 787 -44.55 25.92 -36.20
C THR A 787 -43.12 26.19 -35.68
N ALA A 788 -42.17 25.30 -36.00
CA ALA A 788 -40.73 25.53 -35.79
C ALA A 788 -39.81 24.64 -36.66
N GLN A 789 -40.28 24.14 -37.81
CA GLN A 789 -39.46 23.31 -38.71
C GLN A 789 -38.69 24.16 -39.72
N ALA A 790 -37.61 24.79 -39.25
CA ALA A 790 -36.57 25.41 -40.09
C ALA A 790 -35.22 25.32 -39.36
N SER A 791 -34.18 24.80 -40.04
CA SER A 791 -32.82 24.55 -39.49
C SER A 791 -32.81 23.84 -38.11
N GLY A 792 -32.72 22.51 -38.00
CA GLY A 792 -32.21 21.52 -38.97
C GLY A 792 -30.82 21.00 -38.61
N GLU A 793 -30.16 21.58 -37.60
CA GLU A 793 -29.02 21.00 -36.89
C GLU A 793 -29.01 21.56 -35.46
N GLU A 794 -29.18 20.71 -34.45
CA GLU A 794 -28.87 21.10 -33.07
C GLU A 794 -27.34 21.26 -32.98
N SER A 795 -26.88 22.47 -32.63
CA SER A 795 -25.47 22.84 -32.75
C SER A 795 -24.57 22.10 -31.76
N ARG A 796 -24.14 20.90 -32.18
CA ARG A 796 -23.08 20.11 -31.54
C ARG A 796 -21.91 21.04 -31.26
N PHE A 797 -21.60 21.20 -29.98
CA PHE A 797 -20.48 22.03 -29.54
C PHE A 797 -19.19 21.55 -30.22
N SER A 798 -18.57 22.42 -31.00
CA SER A 798 -17.42 22.10 -31.84
C SER A 798 -16.49 23.30 -31.99
N ILE A 799 -15.19 23.09 -31.86
CA ILE A 799 -14.16 24.12 -32.00
C ILE A 799 -13.85 24.28 -33.50
N ARG A 800 -14.28 25.42 -34.05
CA ARG A 800 -14.00 25.88 -35.41
C ARG A 800 -12.62 26.53 -35.56
N ARG A 801 -12.16 26.65 -36.82
CA ARG A 801 -10.93 27.33 -37.25
C ARG A 801 -10.83 28.78 -36.73
N GLU A 802 -11.95 29.51 -36.68
CA GLU A 802 -11.97 30.92 -36.26
C GLU A 802 -11.48 31.13 -34.81
N HIS A 803 -11.76 30.21 -33.89
CA HIS A 803 -11.31 30.33 -32.49
C HIS A 803 -9.80 30.02 -32.34
N PHE A 804 -9.24 29.14 -33.19
CA PHE A 804 -7.79 28.90 -33.24
C PHE A 804 -7.04 30.12 -33.78
N LEU A 805 -7.53 30.73 -34.87
CA LEU A 805 -6.92 31.95 -35.42
C LEU A 805 -6.91 33.09 -34.40
N ARG A 806 -8.04 33.34 -33.71
CA ARG A 806 -8.14 34.33 -32.62
C ARG A 806 -7.16 34.03 -31.47
N ALA A 807 -7.00 32.76 -31.09
CA ALA A 807 -6.06 32.36 -30.05
C ALA A 807 -4.59 32.60 -30.44
N ILE A 808 -4.22 32.32 -31.70
CA ILE A 808 -2.88 32.58 -32.23
C ILE A 808 -2.57 34.08 -32.20
N THR A 809 -3.46 34.93 -32.72
CA THR A 809 -3.25 36.38 -32.74
C THR A 809 -3.15 36.99 -31.34
N GLU A 810 -3.97 36.54 -30.39
CA GLU A 810 -3.88 37.01 -28.99
C GLU A 810 -2.55 36.61 -28.33
N GLN A 811 -1.98 35.46 -28.69
CA GLN A 811 -0.69 34.99 -28.21
C GLN A 811 0.49 35.72 -28.88
N GLU A 812 0.35 36.15 -30.14
CA GLU A 812 1.30 37.03 -30.80
C GLU A 812 1.36 38.42 -30.16
N GLU A 813 0.22 39.03 -29.84
CA GLU A 813 0.16 40.31 -29.13
C GLU A 813 0.79 40.23 -27.73
N ARG A 814 0.57 39.12 -27.01
CA ARG A 814 1.21 38.85 -25.71
C ARG A 814 2.74 38.74 -25.84
N TYR A 815 3.24 38.01 -26.83
CA TYR A 815 4.68 37.90 -27.09
C TYR A 815 5.31 39.24 -27.50
N GLN A 816 4.65 40.00 -28.37
CA GLN A 816 5.13 41.33 -28.77
C GLN A 816 5.16 42.33 -27.62
N SER A 817 4.18 42.29 -26.71
CA SER A 817 4.15 43.18 -25.53
C SER A 817 5.18 42.77 -24.49
N GLN A 818 5.40 41.47 -24.24
CA GLN A 818 6.49 40.98 -23.40
C GLN A 818 7.87 41.38 -23.96
N ALA A 819 8.15 41.13 -25.24
CA ALA A 819 9.43 41.48 -25.85
C ALA A 819 9.72 43.00 -25.81
N ARG A 820 8.70 43.85 -25.93
CA ARG A 820 8.84 45.31 -25.75
C ARG A 820 9.19 45.68 -24.30
N LEU A 821 8.54 45.05 -23.31
CA LEU A 821 8.82 45.28 -21.89
C LEU A 821 10.21 44.78 -21.48
N GLU A 822 10.68 43.66 -22.04
CA GLU A 822 12.04 43.15 -21.81
C GLU A 822 13.10 44.04 -22.46
N ALA A 823 12.87 44.48 -23.71
CA ALA A 823 13.73 45.47 -24.36
C ALA A 823 13.78 46.82 -23.62
N GLU A 824 12.71 47.21 -22.93
CA GLU A 824 12.70 48.36 -22.03
C GLU A 824 13.45 48.13 -20.72
N ARG A 825 13.46 46.89 -20.19
CA ARG A 825 14.23 46.53 -18.99
C ARG A 825 15.72 46.48 -19.29
N THR A 826 16.14 45.72 -20.32
CA THR A 826 17.57 45.62 -20.70
C THR A 826 18.16 46.99 -21.02
N ARG A 827 17.44 47.86 -21.74
CA ARG A 827 17.88 49.25 -21.97
C ARG A 827 18.01 50.08 -20.68
N ARG A 828 17.14 49.89 -19.69
CA ARG A 828 17.25 50.55 -18.37
C ARG A 828 18.45 50.01 -17.58
N ASP A 829 18.68 48.71 -17.60
CA ASP A 829 19.76 48.06 -16.86
C ASP A 829 21.13 48.31 -17.51
N GLU A 830 21.24 48.32 -18.84
CA GLU A 830 22.42 48.82 -19.55
C GLU A 830 22.70 50.30 -19.25
N ALA A 831 21.67 51.17 -19.26
CA ALA A 831 21.85 52.58 -18.92
C ALA A 831 22.30 52.75 -17.46
N ARG A 832 21.82 51.90 -16.56
CA ARG A 832 22.23 51.85 -15.15
C ARG A 832 23.67 51.35 -14.98
N GLN A 833 24.08 50.30 -15.70
CA GLN A 833 25.45 49.80 -15.72
C GLN A 833 26.41 50.88 -16.25
N ARG A 834 26.12 51.48 -17.40
CA ARG A 834 26.94 52.58 -17.96
C ARG A 834 27.06 53.79 -17.02
N LEU A 835 26.03 54.09 -16.23
CA LEU A 835 26.09 55.12 -15.18
C LEU A 835 26.94 54.71 -13.97
N LEU A 836 26.95 53.42 -13.61
CA LEU A 836 27.84 52.87 -12.57
C LEU A 836 29.30 52.84 -13.04
N ASP A 837 29.55 52.47 -14.30
CA ASP A 837 30.89 52.48 -14.92
C ASP A 837 31.45 53.91 -15.00
N LEU A 838 30.62 54.89 -15.39
CA LEU A 838 30.99 56.31 -15.38
C LEU A 838 31.23 56.86 -13.96
N ALA A 839 30.53 56.32 -12.95
CA ALA A 839 30.79 56.68 -11.56
C ALA A 839 32.11 56.06 -11.05
N ALA A 840 32.39 54.81 -11.42
CA ALA A 840 33.62 54.11 -11.10
C ALA A 840 34.85 54.76 -11.76
N SER A 841 34.75 55.14 -13.05
CA SER A 841 35.87 55.79 -13.76
C SER A 841 36.23 57.16 -13.18
N TYR A 842 35.27 57.90 -12.63
CA TYR A 842 35.51 59.17 -11.93
C TYR A 842 36.03 59.00 -10.49
N GLY A 843 36.03 57.79 -9.93
CA GLY A 843 36.64 57.50 -8.62
C GLY A 843 38.18 57.55 -8.60
N GLY A 844 38.82 57.63 -9.77
CA GLY A 844 40.30 57.54 -9.91
C GLY A 844 41.11 58.79 -9.51
N LEU A 845 40.49 59.85 -8.98
CA LEU A 845 41.17 61.10 -8.63
C LEU A 845 40.83 61.59 -7.21
N GLY A 846 41.46 60.99 -6.20
CA GLY A 846 41.45 61.51 -4.82
C GLY A 846 41.85 60.50 -3.74
N ASN A 847 43.12 60.50 -3.33
CA ASN A 847 43.58 59.72 -2.17
C ASN A 847 43.06 60.31 -0.85
N VAL A 848 41.98 59.74 -0.30
CA VAL A 848 41.58 59.90 1.11
C VAL A 848 41.07 58.54 1.64
N ALA A 849 41.37 58.22 2.90
CA ALA A 849 41.10 56.92 3.51
C ALA A 849 39.59 56.66 3.80
N PRO A 850 39.13 55.40 3.81
CA PRO A 850 37.70 55.08 3.89
C PRO A 850 37.17 54.98 5.33
N GLN A 851 36.43 55.98 5.79
CA GLN A 851 35.51 55.89 6.93
C GLN A 851 34.19 56.64 6.63
N THR A 852 33.10 56.27 7.31
CA THR A 852 31.74 56.85 7.18
C THR A 852 31.07 56.77 5.80
N ALA A 853 30.71 55.56 5.36
CA ALA A 853 29.79 55.35 4.24
C ALA A 853 28.38 54.96 4.75
N LEU A 854 27.47 55.93 4.92
CA LEU A 854 26.06 55.65 5.26
C LEU A 854 25.08 56.81 4.92
N GLN A 855 25.19 57.40 3.73
CA GLN A 855 24.15 58.26 3.13
C GLN A 855 24.32 58.33 1.59
N PRO A 856 23.24 58.20 0.79
CA PRO A 856 23.32 58.37 -0.66
C PRO A 856 23.49 59.85 -1.04
N PRO A 857 24.26 60.19 -2.09
CA PRO A 857 24.54 61.57 -2.47
C PRO A 857 23.28 62.26 -3.03
N VAL A 858 22.87 63.36 -2.39
CA VAL A 858 21.70 64.15 -2.79
C VAL A 858 21.97 64.87 -4.12
N LEU A 859 21.32 64.42 -5.20
CA LEU A 859 21.39 65.06 -6.52
C LEU A 859 20.88 66.51 -6.47
N ARG A 860 21.75 67.48 -6.78
CA ARG A 860 21.42 68.92 -6.86
C ARG A 860 21.75 69.51 -8.23
N GLY A 861 21.08 70.62 -8.56
CA GLY A 861 21.31 71.39 -9.77
C GLY A 861 20.91 70.67 -11.07
N TRP A 862 21.64 70.95 -12.15
CA TRP A 862 21.38 70.42 -13.50
C TRP A 862 21.31 68.88 -13.57
N ARG A 863 21.97 68.17 -12.66
CA ARG A 863 21.90 66.70 -12.56
C ARG A 863 20.50 66.20 -12.17
N LEU A 864 19.79 66.91 -11.28
CA LEU A 864 18.40 66.60 -10.93
C LEU A 864 17.44 66.92 -12.08
N TRP A 865 17.73 67.98 -12.85
CA TRP A 865 16.99 68.34 -14.05
C TRP A 865 17.15 67.29 -15.15
N LEU A 866 18.39 66.82 -15.41
CA LEU A 866 18.67 65.75 -16.37
C LEU A 866 18.02 64.41 -15.95
N ALA A 867 18.06 64.07 -14.66
CA ALA A 867 17.39 62.87 -14.13
C ALA A 867 15.86 62.93 -14.30
N ARG A 868 15.24 64.12 -14.17
CA ARG A 868 13.81 64.33 -14.50
C ARG A 868 13.54 64.27 -16.00
N LEU A 869 14.43 64.81 -16.84
CA LEU A 869 14.32 64.76 -18.30
C LEU A 869 14.35 63.31 -18.82
N LEU A 870 15.21 62.47 -18.23
CA LEU A 870 15.36 61.04 -18.54
C LEU A 870 14.37 60.12 -17.80
N GLY A 871 13.42 60.68 -17.03
CA GLY A 871 12.38 59.90 -16.35
C GLY A 871 12.86 59.02 -15.18
N LEU A 872 14.05 59.28 -14.62
CA LEU A 872 14.69 58.46 -13.58
C LEU A 872 14.20 58.76 -12.15
N LEU A 873 13.18 59.60 -11.99
CA LEU A 873 12.52 59.90 -10.72
C LEU A 873 11.00 59.86 -10.91
N PRO A 874 10.23 59.27 -9.97
CA PRO A 874 8.77 59.21 -10.09
C PRO A 874 8.16 60.61 -10.09
N ARG A 875 7.17 60.82 -10.97
CA ARG A 875 6.33 62.02 -10.94
C ARG A 875 5.37 61.90 -9.75
N HIS A 876 5.64 62.61 -8.65
CA HIS A 876 4.67 62.71 -7.56
C HIS A 876 3.36 63.32 -8.07
N SER A 877 2.29 62.52 -8.05
CA SER A 877 0.92 62.96 -8.21
C SER A 877 0.51 63.87 -7.05
N GLN A 878 -0.19 64.96 -7.34
CA GLN A 878 -0.75 65.83 -6.32
C GLN A 878 -1.98 65.17 -5.68
N THR A 879 -1.84 64.70 -4.44
CA THR A 879 -2.95 64.38 -3.53
C THR A 879 -2.58 64.98 -2.16
N GLY A 880 -3.41 65.90 -1.66
CA GLY A 880 -2.96 66.87 -0.67
C GLY A 880 -3.17 66.49 0.80
N SER A 881 -2.28 67.01 1.64
CA SER A 881 -2.49 67.27 3.07
C SER A 881 -1.69 68.53 3.46
N PRO A 882 -2.22 69.41 4.34
CA PRO A 882 -1.49 70.60 4.78
C PRO A 882 -0.36 70.23 5.76
N PRO A 883 0.72 71.03 5.85
CA PRO A 883 1.82 70.75 6.77
C PRO A 883 1.43 71.10 8.23
N PRO A 884 1.82 70.27 9.22
CA PRO A 884 1.89 70.72 10.61
C PRO A 884 3.05 71.73 10.76
N SER A 885 2.88 72.66 11.70
CA SER A 885 3.82 73.75 11.97
C SER A 885 4.74 73.47 13.17
N ALA A 886 5.91 74.13 13.17
CA ALA A 886 7.02 74.06 14.15
C ALA A 886 7.96 72.87 13.95
#